data_AF-A0A9D9NK75-F1
#
_entry.id   AF-A0A9D9NK75-F1
#
_cell.length_a   1.000
_cell.length_b   1.000
_cell.length_c   1.000
_cell.angle_alpha   90.00
_cell.angle_beta   90.00
_cell.angle_gamma   90.00
#
_symmetry.space_group_name_H-M   'P 1'
#
loop_
_entity.id
_entity.type
_entity.pdbx_description
1 polymer ?
#
loop_
_entity_poly.entity_id
_entity_poly.type
_entity_poly.pdbx_seq_one_letter_code
_entity_poly.pdbx_strand_id
1 'polypeptide(L)'
;FSKKAIKRLLPLMRSGKYWYEKAIDKRTRERIEKIINGEADDSISERAREQAVKANLRNIDDFSSLPMYLASYVVYDRHSENADATKWHTPDDIDRFLKQFKQHSLHNPIVEQVILEALRTVRDIWRKTGDFDEIHVELGRDMKNTAEKRKSIMQKALENENTNLRIKALLTEFLNPDCGIENVRPQSPSQQEKLRIYEECVLSEEAGNIPDDIAAIIRNFNESDIKKRPSHSDVIRYKCWLEQKYRSPYTGRIIPLGKLFTPEYEIEHIIPQALYFDDSLSNKVICETAVNKDKGKRLAYNYIKECGGKIISLGENRNAEILKLDKYEELVKNGYPENKKKKLLATEIPDTFSERQLNDTRYISRFVMQLLSNIVRTTDENGNYEQESTSKNVIPCSGKITDMLKRQWGINDVWNRIIAPRFQRLNELHGDNSFGEWCNEEGKRFFRINVPFHLKRGFSTKRIDHRHHAMDAIIIACANRNIVNYLNNVEAKSENKRIDLRNLICHKETDSDGNYKFVINKPWTTFTEDVQSSINKMTVSFKNNIRIINRTKNRYQKFVNGRKQFVKQEKGDQWAIRKPLHKDSYYGLINVRKEKDVNLPIAVAKPEMIIDKQLKFVIKSLQAEGKDDKRIISILKNTYGDKVKKVRIYYFTNDSNEPLVAIRKPLDASFDRKKINTSVSDAGVRKILLNHLTANSDDPQIAFSPEGISRMNENIITLNDGKPHQPIYKVRYSEPLGLKFQIGTKGKFVEAAKGTNLYFAIYKSFSGERSYQTIPLNMVIERLKQGLPPVPEQDEKGNNLLFTLSPNDLVYVPTPDELESGIISEPIDNSRIYKMVSATEKRCYFIPAQIAYPIENGIEFNALNKLEFALTGESIKSICIPIKIDRLGNISLLTTKTL
;
A
#
# COMPACT_ATOMS: atom_id res chain seq x y z
N PHE A 1 32.00 4.68 5.33
CA PHE A 1 33.02 5.73 5.54
C PHE A 1 33.60 6.17 4.20
N SER A 2 33.99 7.44 4.05
CA SER A 2 34.71 7.90 2.84
C SER A 2 36.12 7.28 2.79
N LYS A 3 36.75 7.22 1.60
CA LYS A 3 38.14 6.75 1.46
C LYS A 3 39.09 7.49 2.40
N LYS A 4 38.89 8.79 2.59
CA LYS A 4 39.66 9.63 3.53
C LYS A 4 39.45 9.18 4.98
N ALA A 5 38.23 8.81 5.35
CA ALA A 5 37.93 8.37 6.70
C ALA A 5 38.47 6.98 7.02
N ILE A 6 38.35 6.04 6.09
CA ILE A 6 38.94 4.70 6.23
C ILE A 6 40.44 4.79 6.44
N LYS A 7 41.16 5.62 5.66
CA LYS A 7 42.61 5.79 5.79
C LYS A 7 43.07 6.28 7.17
N ARG A 8 42.23 7.02 7.90
CA ARG A 8 42.58 7.56 9.22
C ARG A 8 42.18 6.66 10.38
N LEU A 9 41.03 5.98 10.27
CA LEU A 9 40.53 5.09 11.32
C LEU A 9 41.24 3.74 11.34
N LEU A 10 41.44 3.15 10.16
CA LEU A 10 41.95 1.79 10.02
C LEU A 10 43.33 1.57 10.69
N PRO A 11 44.29 2.52 10.66
CA PRO A 11 45.55 2.39 11.39
C PRO A 11 45.38 2.13 12.89
N LEU A 12 44.41 2.78 13.55
CA LEU A 12 44.16 2.63 14.99
C LEU A 12 43.38 1.36 15.34
N MET A 13 42.58 0.86 14.40
CA MET A 13 41.74 -0.34 14.59
C MET A 13 42.48 -1.66 14.33
N ARG A 14 43.64 -1.61 13.67
CA ARG A 14 44.45 -2.80 13.35
C ARG A 14 45.17 -3.33 14.60
N SER A 15 45.42 -4.63 14.62
CA SER A 15 46.03 -5.33 15.75
C SER A 15 47.25 -6.15 15.32
N GLY A 16 48.14 -6.42 16.29
CA GLY A 16 49.32 -7.28 16.13
C GLY A 16 50.18 -6.90 14.91
N LYS A 17 50.54 -7.89 14.09
CA LYS A 17 51.40 -7.71 12.89
C LYS A 17 50.84 -6.79 11.81
N TYR A 18 49.57 -6.37 11.92
CA TYR A 18 48.94 -5.48 10.95
C TYR A 18 48.93 -4.01 11.42
N TRP A 19 49.26 -3.74 12.68
CA TRP A 19 49.37 -2.39 13.21
C TRP A 19 50.79 -1.84 13.01
N TYR A 20 50.87 -0.58 12.56
CA TYR A 20 52.14 0.11 12.34
C TYR A 20 51.96 1.57 12.70
N GLU A 21 52.72 2.08 13.66
CA GLU A 21 52.67 3.47 14.09
C GLU A 21 52.88 4.46 12.92
N LYS A 22 53.79 4.14 12.00
CA LYS A 22 54.08 4.93 10.78
C LYS A 22 52.88 5.03 9.81
N ALA A 23 51.87 4.17 9.94
CA ALA A 23 50.67 4.22 9.12
C ALA A 23 49.62 5.22 9.64
N ILE A 24 49.79 5.74 10.87
CA ILE A 24 48.93 6.78 11.45
C ILE A 24 49.27 8.12 10.79
N ASP A 25 48.26 8.89 10.35
CA ASP A 25 48.50 10.18 9.73
C ASP A 25 48.99 11.22 10.75
N LYS A 26 49.88 12.13 10.30
CA LYS A 26 50.57 13.12 11.15
C LYS A 26 49.64 13.83 12.15
N ARG A 27 48.50 14.32 11.68
CA ARG A 27 47.51 15.02 12.52
C ARG A 27 46.94 14.13 13.63
N THR A 28 46.68 12.86 13.35
CA THR A 28 46.15 11.92 14.35
C THR A 28 47.23 11.56 15.37
N ARG A 29 48.49 11.42 14.93
CA ARG A 29 49.63 11.18 15.84
C ARG A 29 49.82 12.36 16.81
N GLU A 30 49.81 13.59 16.32
CA GLU A 30 49.87 14.80 17.16
C GLU A 30 48.74 14.84 18.19
N ARG A 31 47.51 14.44 17.81
CA ARG A 31 46.40 14.34 18.76
C ARG A 31 46.62 13.28 19.83
N ILE A 32 47.16 12.11 19.45
CA ILE A 32 47.46 11.03 20.39
C ILE A 32 48.50 11.49 21.41
N GLU A 33 49.58 12.14 20.96
CA GLU A 33 50.62 12.69 21.84
C GLU A 33 50.03 13.67 22.85
N LYS A 34 49.15 14.58 22.42
CA LYS A 34 48.47 15.53 23.32
C LYS A 34 47.46 14.89 24.28
N ILE A 35 46.85 13.77 23.89
CA ILE A 35 46.00 12.98 24.79
C ILE A 35 46.86 12.30 25.87
N ILE A 36 48.00 11.72 25.49
CA ILE A 36 48.95 11.05 26.40
C ILE A 36 49.57 12.05 27.39
N ASN A 37 50.06 13.19 26.87
CA ASN A 37 50.78 14.19 27.66
C ASN A 37 49.86 15.08 28.51
N GLY A 38 48.54 15.03 28.28
CA GLY A 38 47.57 15.87 28.98
C GLY A 38 47.63 17.35 28.60
N GLU A 39 48.30 17.71 27.51
CA GLU A 39 48.39 19.09 27.03
C GLU A 39 47.01 19.61 26.60
N ALA A 40 46.65 20.83 27.03
CA ALA A 40 45.41 21.48 26.65
C ALA A 40 45.40 21.79 25.13
N ASP A 41 44.33 21.36 24.45
CA ASP A 41 44.14 21.57 23.01
C ASP A 41 42.64 21.70 22.72
N ASP A 42 42.23 22.87 22.24
CA ASP A 42 40.84 23.20 21.91
C ASP A 42 40.24 22.29 20.81
N SER A 43 41.07 21.55 20.07
CA SER A 43 40.65 20.58 19.06
C SER A 43 40.40 19.17 19.60
N ILE A 44 40.56 18.96 20.92
CA ILE A 44 40.32 17.70 21.63
C ILE A 44 39.38 17.94 22.80
N SER A 45 38.12 17.54 22.63
CA SER A 45 37.08 17.61 23.67
C SER A 45 37.47 16.85 24.94
N GLU A 46 36.97 17.32 26.09
CA GLU A 46 37.10 16.62 27.38
C GLU A 46 36.56 15.19 27.29
N ARG A 47 35.47 14.99 26.54
CA ARG A 47 34.88 13.67 26.32
C ARG A 47 35.84 12.71 25.60
N ALA A 48 36.55 13.17 24.57
CA ALA A 48 37.55 12.33 23.90
C ALA A 48 38.68 11.94 24.86
N ARG A 49 39.08 12.84 25.77
CA ARG A 49 40.07 12.55 26.82
C ARG A 49 39.51 11.56 27.85
N GLU A 50 38.29 11.75 28.32
CA GLU A 50 37.62 10.81 29.23
C GLU A 50 37.53 9.41 28.64
N GLN A 51 37.17 9.28 27.35
CA GLN A 51 37.08 7.98 26.68
C GLN A 51 38.46 7.32 26.57
N ALA A 52 39.50 8.09 26.27
CA ALA A 52 40.88 7.59 26.27
C ALA A 52 41.33 7.15 27.68
N VAL A 53 40.98 7.90 28.72
CA VAL A 53 41.28 7.55 30.12
C VAL A 53 40.49 6.31 30.57
N LYS A 54 39.18 6.23 30.26
CA LYS A 54 38.33 5.06 30.56
C LYS A 54 38.83 3.80 29.86
N ALA A 55 39.40 3.94 28.67
CA ALA A 55 40.05 2.86 27.92
C ALA A 55 41.51 2.63 28.31
N ASN A 56 42.03 3.38 29.30
CA ASN A 56 43.38 3.28 29.84
C ASN A 56 44.49 3.46 28.77
N LEU A 57 44.30 4.38 27.83
CA LEU A 57 45.27 4.70 26.77
C LEU A 57 46.35 5.63 27.31
N ARG A 58 47.55 5.10 27.58
CA ARG A 58 48.66 5.83 28.22
C ARG A 58 49.91 5.94 27.35
N ASN A 59 50.08 5.06 26.39
CA ASN A 59 51.20 5.07 25.45
C ASN A 59 50.70 4.88 24.01
N ILE A 60 51.57 5.08 23.02
CA ILE A 60 51.20 5.00 21.60
C ILE A 60 50.73 3.60 21.17
N ASP A 61 51.24 2.53 21.80
CA ASP A 61 50.89 1.14 21.49
C ASP A 61 49.48 0.78 21.99
N ASP A 62 48.99 1.45 23.03
CA ASP A 62 47.61 1.32 23.53
C ASP A 62 46.58 1.78 22.48
N PHE A 63 46.98 2.63 21.52
CA PHE A 63 46.14 3.05 20.39
C PHE A 63 46.12 2.04 19.23
N SER A 64 46.57 0.80 19.49
CA SER A 64 46.35 -0.35 18.62
C SER A 64 45.04 -1.06 18.97
N SER A 65 44.44 -1.76 18.00
CA SER A 65 43.24 -2.58 18.20
C SER A 65 42.01 -1.82 18.73
N LEU A 66 41.91 -0.51 18.51
CA LEU A 66 40.82 0.28 19.06
C LEU A 66 39.47 -0.11 18.43
N PRO A 67 38.39 -0.23 19.23
CA PRO A 67 37.05 -0.34 18.69
C PRO A 67 36.69 0.93 17.91
N MET A 68 35.83 0.80 16.89
CA MET A 68 35.52 1.90 15.95
C MET A 68 35.14 3.21 16.64
N TYR A 69 34.40 3.13 17.75
CA TYR A 69 33.97 4.32 18.48
C TYR A 69 35.13 5.09 19.10
N LEU A 70 36.07 4.39 19.70
CA LEU A 70 37.22 4.98 20.36
C LEU A 70 38.21 5.53 19.31
N ALA A 71 38.46 4.78 18.24
CA ALA A 71 39.24 5.27 17.09
C ALA A 71 38.63 6.55 16.48
N SER A 72 37.30 6.67 16.47
CA SER A 72 36.62 7.86 15.97
C SER A 72 36.77 9.07 16.89
N TYR A 73 36.72 8.90 18.22
CA TYR A 73 37.06 9.99 19.16
C TYR A 73 38.49 10.47 18.97
N VAL A 74 39.45 9.55 18.86
CA VAL A 74 40.87 9.91 18.68
C VAL A 74 41.11 10.67 17.37
N VAL A 75 40.50 10.24 16.27
CA VAL A 75 40.71 10.86 14.94
C VAL A 75 39.87 12.11 14.72
N TYR A 76 38.60 12.07 15.13
CA TYR A 76 37.57 13.06 14.77
C TYR A 76 36.99 13.84 15.93
N ASP A 77 37.42 13.57 17.16
CA ASP A 77 36.84 14.13 18.39
C ASP A 77 35.39 13.73 18.65
N ARG A 78 34.89 12.71 17.93
CA ARG A 78 33.49 12.25 17.98
C ARG A 78 33.34 10.90 17.30
N HIS A 79 32.29 10.19 17.63
CA HIS A 79 31.89 8.97 16.93
C HIS A 79 30.54 9.11 16.23
N SER A 80 29.51 9.51 16.96
CA SER A 80 28.12 9.58 16.49
C SER A 80 27.43 10.90 16.83
N GLU A 81 28.15 11.81 17.46
CA GLU A 81 27.72 13.16 17.82
C GLU A 81 27.65 14.06 16.59
N ASN A 82 26.69 14.99 16.62
CA ASN A 82 26.55 15.97 15.55
C ASN A 82 27.62 17.06 15.66
N ALA A 83 28.14 17.53 14.54
CA ALA A 83 29.14 18.61 14.51
C ALA A 83 28.61 19.91 15.14
N ASP A 84 27.34 20.19 14.84
CA ASP A 84 26.63 21.37 15.28
C ASP A 84 25.33 20.88 15.94
N ALA A 85 25.30 20.85 17.27
CA ALA A 85 24.06 20.57 18.01
C ALA A 85 23.15 21.79 17.87
N THR A 86 22.26 21.78 16.86
CA THR A 86 21.32 22.88 16.63
C THR A 86 20.08 22.72 17.50
N LYS A 87 19.68 23.77 18.20
CA LYS A 87 18.36 23.89 18.84
C LYS A 87 17.51 24.90 18.07
N TRP A 88 16.26 24.55 17.83
CA TRP A 88 15.23 25.47 17.35
C TRP A 88 14.54 26.05 18.58
N HIS A 89 14.45 27.38 18.64
CA HIS A 89 13.88 28.09 19.78
C HIS A 89 12.46 28.55 19.49
N THR A 90 12.13 28.72 18.21
CA THR A 90 10.84 29.24 17.79
C THR A 90 10.28 28.42 16.62
N PRO A 91 8.94 28.40 16.46
CA PRO A 91 8.31 27.80 15.28
C PRO A 91 8.83 28.38 13.95
N ASP A 92 9.33 29.62 13.94
CA ASP A 92 9.85 30.28 12.74
C ASP A 92 11.18 29.68 12.26
N ASP A 93 11.93 29.01 13.13
CA ASP A 93 13.13 28.27 12.75
C ASP A 93 12.79 27.11 11.81
N ILE A 94 11.63 26.46 12.03
CA ILE A 94 11.08 25.45 11.11
C ILE A 94 10.76 26.12 9.76
N ASP A 95 10.17 27.31 9.76
CA ASP A 95 9.86 28.03 8.51
C ASP A 95 11.12 28.41 7.72
N ARG A 96 12.20 28.82 8.40
CA ARG A 96 13.50 29.06 7.76
C ARG A 96 14.07 27.78 7.15
N PHE A 97 14.03 26.67 7.89
CA PHE A 97 14.44 25.36 7.38
C PHE A 97 13.62 24.97 6.14
N LEU A 98 12.29 25.06 6.20
CA LEU A 98 11.40 24.73 5.09
C LEU A 98 11.65 25.59 3.84
N LYS A 99 12.03 26.86 3.98
CA LYS A 99 12.39 27.75 2.86
C LYS A 99 13.73 27.40 2.23
N GLN A 100 14.71 26.99 3.04
CA GLN A 100 16.04 26.61 2.57
C GLN A 100 16.11 25.17 2.05
N PHE A 101 15.14 24.34 2.43
CA PHE A 101 15.11 22.93 2.05
C PHE A 101 15.01 22.76 0.53
N LYS A 102 16.10 22.25 -0.06
CA LYS A 102 16.17 22.05 -1.52
C LYS A 102 15.28 20.88 -1.92
N GLN A 103 14.35 21.13 -2.84
CA GLN A 103 13.48 20.09 -3.40
C GLN A 103 14.32 18.99 -4.08
N HIS A 104 13.97 17.73 -3.87
CA HIS A 104 14.72 16.55 -4.32
C HIS A 104 16.10 16.38 -3.68
N SER A 105 16.30 16.94 -2.48
CA SER A 105 17.49 16.67 -1.67
C SER A 105 17.46 15.25 -1.07
N LEU A 106 16.27 14.67 -0.89
CA LEU A 106 16.11 13.27 -0.50
C LEU A 106 15.84 12.40 -1.74
N HIS A 107 16.41 11.19 -1.75
CA HIS A 107 16.26 10.22 -2.85
C HIS A 107 14.81 9.77 -3.08
N ASN A 108 13.91 9.95 -2.11
CA ASN A 108 12.50 9.59 -2.21
C ASN A 108 11.59 10.83 -2.01
N PRO A 109 10.87 11.28 -3.05
CA PRO A 109 10.01 12.47 -2.98
C PRO A 109 8.79 12.30 -2.08
N ILE A 110 8.30 11.06 -1.88
CA ILE A 110 7.19 10.79 -0.96
C ILE A 110 7.65 11.03 0.48
N VAL A 111 8.85 10.56 0.81
CA VAL A 111 9.44 10.76 2.14
C VAL A 111 9.64 12.25 2.40
N GLU A 112 10.20 12.97 1.44
CA GLU A 112 10.34 14.43 1.51
C GLU A 112 8.99 15.11 1.79
N GLN A 113 7.94 14.74 1.05
CA GLN A 113 6.61 15.29 1.27
C GLN A 113 6.07 15.01 2.68
N VAL A 114 6.23 13.77 3.18
CA VAL A 114 5.75 13.39 4.52
C VAL A 114 6.51 14.13 5.62
N ILE A 115 7.83 14.24 5.52
CA ILE A 115 8.65 14.95 6.50
C ILE A 115 8.29 16.43 6.56
N LEU A 116 8.17 17.08 5.40
CA LEU A 116 7.83 18.49 5.34
C LEU A 116 6.40 18.76 5.85
N GLU A 117 5.46 17.83 5.64
CA GLU A 117 4.12 17.97 6.22
C GLU A 117 4.13 17.74 7.73
N ALA A 118 4.84 16.71 8.22
CA ALA A 118 4.99 16.46 9.65
C ALA A 118 5.60 17.66 10.38
N LEU A 119 6.66 18.27 9.83
CA LEU A 119 7.26 19.49 10.39
C LEU A 119 6.29 20.68 10.41
N ARG A 120 5.46 20.84 9.37
CA ARG A 120 4.43 21.89 9.36
C ARG A 120 3.37 21.65 10.43
N THR A 121 2.95 20.39 10.61
CA THR A 121 2.01 20.03 11.68
C THR A 121 2.62 20.29 13.06
N VAL A 122 3.86 19.87 13.30
CA VAL A 122 4.57 20.12 14.57
C VAL A 122 4.73 21.63 14.81
N ARG A 123 5.09 22.41 13.79
CA ARG A 123 5.15 23.88 13.88
C ARG A 123 3.80 24.49 14.26
N ASP A 124 2.71 24.05 13.62
CA ASP A 124 1.37 24.58 13.89
C ASP A 124 0.91 24.21 15.31
N ILE A 125 1.24 23.01 15.79
CA ILE A 125 1.01 22.61 17.19
C ILE A 125 1.84 23.48 18.12
N TRP A 126 3.14 23.65 17.87
CA TRP A 126 4.04 24.49 18.69
C TRP A 126 3.50 25.91 18.83
N ARG A 127 3.00 26.51 17.74
CA ARG A 127 2.36 27.84 17.78
C ARG A 127 1.10 27.89 18.64
N LYS A 128 0.34 26.79 18.72
CA LYS A 128 -0.93 26.73 19.46
C LYS A 128 -0.73 26.37 20.93
N THR A 129 0.19 25.47 21.25
CA THR A 129 0.31 24.86 22.60
C THR A 129 1.54 25.31 23.37
N GLY A 130 2.54 25.92 22.71
CA GLY A 130 3.83 26.22 23.32
C GLY A 130 4.82 25.07 23.21
N ASP A 131 5.86 25.10 24.03
CA ASP A 131 7.00 24.18 23.98
C ASP A 131 6.60 22.72 24.27
N PHE A 132 7.43 21.79 23.80
CA PHE A 132 7.24 20.35 23.99
C PHE A 132 8.23 19.80 25.02
N ASP A 133 7.74 19.00 25.97
CA ASP A 133 8.61 18.24 26.87
C ASP A 133 9.26 17.04 26.15
N GLU A 134 8.45 16.27 25.43
CA GLU A 134 8.86 15.06 24.71
C GLU A 134 8.13 14.95 23.36
N ILE A 135 8.80 14.33 22.37
CA ILE A 135 8.19 14.00 21.07
C ILE A 135 8.28 12.50 20.86
N HIS A 136 7.13 11.84 20.85
CA HIS A 136 7.03 10.41 20.56
C HIS A 136 6.72 10.20 19.08
N VAL A 137 7.43 9.29 18.43
CA VAL A 137 7.27 9.05 16.99
C VAL A 137 7.23 7.57 16.66
N GLU A 138 6.17 7.14 15.97
CA GLU A 138 6.11 5.83 15.32
C GLU A 138 6.48 5.99 13.84
N LEU A 139 7.56 5.33 13.42
CA LEU A 139 8.04 5.41 12.04
C LEU A 139 7.48 4.27 11.20
N GLY A 140 6.79 4.62 10.11
CA GLY A 140 6.22 3.66 9.19
C GLY A 140 7.29 2.80 8.50
N ARG A 141 7.27 1.49 8.74
CA ARG A 141 8.23 0.51 8.16
C ARG A 141 8.24 0.52 6.62
N ASP A 142 7.13 0.94 6.01
CA ASP A 142 6.87 0.94 4.56
C ASP A 142 7.10 2.27 3.84
N MET A 143 7.37 3.37 4.56
CA MET A 143 7.50 4.71 3.96
C MET A 143 8.62 4.81 2.91
N LYS A 144 9.62 3.94 3.02
CA LYS A 144 10.77 3.84 2.10
C LYS A 144 10.50 3.04 0.82
N ASN A 145 9.48 2.19 0.79
CA ASN A 145 9.25 1.27 -0.32
C ASN A 145 8.66 2.03 -1.51
N THR A 146 9.13 1.72 -2.73
CA THR A 146 8.51 2.22 -3.96
C THR A 146 7.07 1.73 -4.08
N ALA A 147 6.26 2.38 -4.92
CA ALA A 147 4.87 1.98 -5.11
C ALA A 147 4.74 0.50 -5.54
N GLU A 148 5.64 0.04 -6.42
CA GLU A 148 5.71 -1.34 -6.90
C GLU A 148 6.11 -2.33 -5.79
N LYS A 149 7.11 -1.97 -4.96
CA LYS A 149 7.52 -2.81 -3.84
C LYS A 149 6.43 -2.91 -2.76
N ARG A 150 5.72 -1.81 -2.49
CA ARG A 150 4.53 -1.83 -1.61
C ARG A 150 3.44 -2.75 -2.16
N LYS A 151 3.21 -2.71 -3.49
CA LYS A 151 2.26 -3.62 -4.16
C LYS A 151 2.67 -5.09 -3.99
N SER A 152 3.94 -5.42 -4.16
CA SER A 152 4.45 -6.80 -3.95
C SER A 152 4.32 -7.27 -2.49
N ILE A 153 4.68 -6.42 -1.51
CA ILE A 153 4.52 -6.74 -0.09
C ILE A 153 3.05 -6.94 0.26
N MET A 154 2.17 -6.05 -0.22
CA MET A 154 0.73 -6.16 -0.03
C MET A 154 0.17 -7.44 -0.66
N GLN A 155 0.62 -7.80 -1.87
CA GLN A 155 0.19 -9.01 -2.54
C GLN A 155 0.58 -10.26 -1.77
N LYS A 156 1.84 -10.35 -1.28
CA LYS A 156 2.29 -11.46 -0.43
C LYS A 156 1.51 -11.53 0.89
N ALA A 157 1.24 -10.39 1.51
CA ALA A 157 0.44 -10.34 2.73
C ALA A 157 -1.01 -10.83 2.47
N LEU A 158 -1.60 -10.45 1.34
CA LEU A 158 -2.92 -10.88 0.92
C LEU A 158 -2.96 -12.38 0.56
N GLU A 159 -1.91 -12.90 -0.07
CA GLU A 159 -1.75 -14.34 -0.34
C GLU A 159 -1.72 -15.13 0.98
N ASN A 160 -0.88 -14.72 1.93
CA ASN A 160 -0.82 -15.35 3.25
C ASN A 160 -2.17 -15.28 3.99
N GLU A 161 -2.87 -14.15 3.88
CA GLU A 161 -4.19 -13.97 4.44
C GLU A 161 -5.24 -14.89 3.78
N ASN A 162 -5.18 -15.04 2.45
CA ASN A 162 -6.05 -15.97 1.72
C ASN A 162 -5.84 -17.41 2.19
N THR A 163 -4.58 -17.84 2.33
CA THR A 163 -4.26 -19.17 2.84
C THR A 163 -4.87 -19.33 4.23
N ASN A 164 -4.66 -18.37 5.13
CA ASN A 164 -5.26 -18.37 6.48
C ASN A 164 -6.79 -18.46 6.46
N LEU A 165 -7.46 -17.72 5.56
CA LEU A 165 -8.92 -17.74 5.43
C LEU A 165 -9.44 -19.06 4.86
N ARG A 166 -8.77 -19.61 3.84
CA ARG A 166 -9.12 -20.91 3.24
C ARG A 166 -8.99 -22.04 4.26
N ILE A 167 -7.93 -22.04 5.04
CA ILE A 167 -7.75 -22.99 6.15
C ILE A 167 -8.84 -22.86 7.19
N LYS A 168 -9.23 -21.62 7.52
CA LYS A 168 -10.31 -21.37 8.45
C LYS A 168 -11.65 -21.90 7.92
N ALA A 169 -11.91 -21.76 6.62
CA ALA A 169 -13.09 -22.34 5.97
C ALA A 169 -13.04 -23.87 5.99
N LEU A 170 -11.91 -24.48 5.62
CA LEU A 170 -11.67 -25.93 5.70
C LEU A 170 -11.93 -26.47 7.11
N LEU A 171 -11.38 -25.81 8.13
CA LEU A 171 -11.63 -26.18 9.53
C LEU A 171 -13.11 -25.99 9.92
N THR A 172 -13.82 -25.04 9.31
CA THR A 172 -15.25 -24.83 9.59
C THR A 172 -16.10 -25.91 8.92
N GLU A 173 -15.75 -26.34 7.71
CA GLU A 173 -16.39 -27.46 7.01
C GLU A 173 -16.16 -28.79 7.73
N PHE A 174 -14.94 -29.03 8.23
CA PHE A 174 -14.62 -30.21 9.04
C PHE A 174 -15.34 -30.23 10.40
N LEU A 175 -16.02 -29.15 10.79
CA LEU A 175 -16.89 -29.10 11.97
C LEU A 175 -18.27 -29.73 11.70
N ASN A 176 -18.64 -29.99 10.44
CA ASN A 176 -19.91 -30.62 10.08
C ASN A 176 -19.93 -32.07 10.60
N PRO A 177 -20.96 -32.49 11.38
CA PRO A 177 -21.11 -33.86 11.88
C PRO A 177 -20.98 -34.94 10.80
N ASP A 178 -21.43 -34.64 9.58
CA ASP A 178 -21.37 -35.56 8.43
C ASP A 178 -19.93 -35.87 7.96
N CYS A 179 -18.96 -35.01 8.31
CA CYS A 179 -17.56 -35.22 7.97
C CYS A 179 -16.86 -36.24 8.89
N GLY A 180 -17.45 -36.59 10.05
CA GLY A 180 -16.90 -37.58 10.97
C GLY A 180 -15.58 -37.21 11.65
N ILE A 181 -15.20 -35.91 11.66
CA ILE A 181 -13.96 -35.42 12.25
C ILE A 181 -14.25 -34.78 13.61
N GLU A 182 -13.86 -35.43 14.71
CA GLU A 182 -14.03 -34.90 16.06
C GLU A 182 -12.96 -33.84 16.42
N ASN A 183 -13.29 -32.94 17.35
CA ASN A 183 -12.36 -31.95 17.97
C ASN A 183 -11.77 -30.88 17.03
N VAL A 184 -12.45 -30.56 15.93
CA VAL A 184 -12.09 -29.44 15.07
C VAL A 184 -12.41 -28.10 15.77
N ARG A 185 -11.43 -27.21 15.86
CA ARG A 185 -11.57 -25.87 16.46
C ARG A 185 -11.14 -24.82 15.46
N PRO A 186 -12.06 -24.27 14.64
CA PRO A 186 -11.74 -23.34 13.55
C PRO A 186 -11.00 -22.09 13.98
N GLN A 187 -11.09 -21.70 15.26
CA GLN A 187 -10.42 -20.52 15.82
C GLN A 187 -9.07 -20.84 16.47
N SER A 188 -8.61 -22.10 16.49
CA SER A 188 -7.34 -22.50 17.12
C SER A 188 -6.13 -22.09 16.25
N PRO A 189 -5.23 -21.21 16.75
CA PRO A 189 -4.05 -20.78 16.00
C PRO A 189 -3.12 -21.93 15.61
N SER A 190 -3.09 -23.00 16.43
CA SER A 190 -2.26 -24.18 16.18
C SER A 190 -2.81 -25.07 15.06
N GLN A 191 -4.13 -25.27 14.97
CA GLN A 191 -4.74 -26.04 13.88
C GLN A 191 -4.67 -25.27 12.56
N GLN A 192 -4.87 -23.94 12.61
CA GLN A 192 -4.73 -23.06 11.45
C GLN A 192 -3.30 -23.07 10.89
N GLU A 193 -2.28 -22.92 11.75
CA GLU A 193 -0.88 -22.95 11.29
C GLU A 193 -0.51 -24.33 10.70
N LYS A 194 -0.99 -25.44 11.27
CA LYS A 194 -0.75 -26.81 10.74
C LYS A 194 -1.28 -27.01 9.33
N LEU A 195 -2.53 -26.63 9.08
CA LEU A 195 -3.14 -26.71 7.74
C LEU A 195 -2.49 -25.71 6.77
N ARG A 196 -1.97 -24.58 7.25
CA ARG A 196 -1.23 -23.62 6.41
C ARG A 196 0.04 -24.22 5.86
N ILE A 197 0.79 -24.87 6.73
CA ILE A 197 2.02 -25.56 6.37
C ILE A 197 1.71 -26.70 5.40
N TYR A 198 0.63 -27.44 5.64
CA TYR A 198 0.18 -28.51 4.75
C TYR A 198 -0.16 -27.97 3.35
N GLU A 199 -0.98 -26.91 3.26
CA GLU A 199 -1.38 -26.32 1.97
C GLU A 199 -0.19 -25.66 1.24
N GLU A 200 0.69 -24.95 1.96
CA GLU A 200 1.91 -24.36 1.42
C GLU A 200 2.88 -25.42 0.87
N CYS A 201 2.97 -26.59 1.52
CA CYS A 201 3.81 -27.71 1.08
C CYS A 201 3.19 -28.54 -0.06
N VAL A 202 1.86 -28.69 -0.11
CA VAL A 202 1.17 -29.45 -1.16
C VAL A 202 1.05 -28.67 -2.47
N LEU A 203 0.94 -27.33 -2.40
CA LEU A 203 0.84 -26.47 -3.59
C LEU A 203 2.20 -26.10 -4.21
N SER A 204 3.33 -26.38 -3.53
CA SER A 204 4.62 -26.42 -4.20
C SER A 204 4.70 -27.73 -5.01
N GLU A 205 4.81 -27.63 -6.34
CA GLU A 205 4.60 -28.65 -7.39
C GLU A 205 5.38 -30.00 -7.31
N GLU A 206 5.79 -30.48 -6.14
CA GLU A 206 6.47 -31.78 -5.98
C GLU A 206 5.93 -32.58 -4.78
N ALA A 207 4.73 -33.17 -4.89
CA ALA A 207 4.33 -34.30 -4.05
C ALA A 207 3.15 -35.08 -4.64
N GLY A 208 3.45 -36.11 -5.43
CA GLY A 208 2.52 -37.21 -5.68
C GLY A 208 2.57 -38.23 -4.53
N ASN A 209 1.40 -38.57 -4.00
CA ASN A 209 1.09 -39.59 -2.99
C ASN A 209 1.57 -39.37 -1.54
N ILE A 210 0.59 -39.40 -0.63
CA ILE A 210 0.71 -39.30 0.84
C ILE A 210 1.02 -40.71 1.39
N PRO A 211 2.16 -40.96 2.06
CA PRO A 211 2.48 -42.25 2.67
C PRO A 211 1.62 -42.58 3.92
N ASP A 212 1.36 -43.87 4.18
CA ASP A 212 0.52 -44.40 5.28
C ASP A 212 0.93 -43.91 6.68
N ASP A 213 2.20 -43.53 6.85
CA ASP A 213 2.75 -42.99 8.09
C ASP A 213 2.09 -41.65 8.50
N ILE A 214 1.56 -40.90 7.52
CA ILE A 214 0.83 -39.64 7.72
C ILE A 214 -0.58 -39.92 8.27
N ALA A 215 -1.21 -41.05 7.91
CA ALA A 215 -2.51 -41.45 8.44
C ALA A 215 -2.44 -41.88 9.92
N ALA A 216 -1.33 -42.51 10.33
CA ALA A 216 -1.09 -42.87 11.73
C ALA A 216 -0.92 -41.66 12.65
N ILE A 217 -0.30 -40.58 12.16
CA ILE A 217 -0.14 -39.32 12.88
C ILE A 217 -1.49 -38.62 13.08
N ILE A 218 -2.37 -38.64 12.07
CA ILE A 218 -3.71 -38.04 12.14
C ILE A 218 -4.57 -38.71 13.21
N ARG A 219 -4.45 -40.04 13.42
CA ARG A 219 -5.13 -40.75 14.52
C ARG A 219 -4.64 -40.32 15.91
N ASN A 220 -3.33 -40.13 16.08
CA ASN A 220 -2.75 -39.69 17.35
C ASN A 220 -3.05 -38.20 17.66
N PHE A 221 -3.51 -37.43 16.67
CA PHE A 221 -3.87 -36.01 16.82
C PHE A 221 -5.28 -35.76 17.38
N ASN A 222 -6.13 -36.79 17.44
CA ASN A 222 -7.51 -36.70 17.93
C ASN A 222 -7.68 -37.08 19.42
N GLU A 223 -6.59 -37.35 20.15
CA GLU A 223 -6.64 -37.65 21.59
C GLU A 223 -6.97 -36.42 22.46
N SER A 224 -7.79 -36.62 23.48
CA SER A 224 -8.40 -35.60 24.35
C SER A 224 -7.46 -35.00 25.41
N ASP A 225 -6.21 -35.48 25.51
CA ASP A 225 -5.30 -35.18 26.62
C ASP A 225 -4.32 -34.00 26.32
N ILE A 226 -4.42 -32.91 27.08
CA ILE A 226 -3.72 -31.62 26.81
C ILE A 226 -2.19 -31.76 26.89
N LYS A 227 -1.67 -32.68 27.70
CA LYS A 227 -0.22 -32.94 27.87
C LYS A 227 0.44 -33.68 26.70
N LYS A 228 -0.35 -34.27 25.79
CA LYS A 228 0.14 -35.03 24.62
C LYS A 228 0.10 -34.24 23.30
N ARG A 229 -0.29 -32.95 23.34
CA ARG A 229 -0.29 -32.07 22.15
C ARG A 229 1.13 -31.63 21.79
N PRO A 230 1.52 -31.62 20.50
CA PRO A 230 2.84 -31.16 20.09
C PRO A 230 3.00 -29.65 20.30
N SER A 231 4.14 -29.29 20.89
CA SER A 231 4.55 -27.92 21.16
C SER A 231 4.94 -27.17 19.88
N HIS A 232 5.10 -25.84 19.97
CA HIS A 232 5.66 -25.04 18.88
C HIS A 232 7.05 -25.55 18.42
N SER A 233 7.83 -26.13 19.34
CA SER A 233 9.12 -26.77 19.03
C SER A 233 8.93 -28.01 18.16
N ASP A 234 7.92 -28.82 18.44
CA ASP A 234 7.64 -30.07 17.70
C ASP A 234 7.16 -29.78 16.28
N VAL A 235 6.39 -28.70 16.10
CA VAL A 235 6.00 -28.22 14.76
C VAL A 235 7.23 -27.79 13.95
N ILE A 236 8.20 -27.11 14.57
CA ILE A 236 9.44 -26.71 13.88
C ILE A 236 10.31 -27.92 13.55
N ARG A 237 10.43 -28.90 14.47
CA ARG A 237 11.14 -30.16 14.22
C ARG A 237 10.57 -30.87 12.99
N TYR A 238 9.25 -30.96 12.88
CA TYR A 238 8.57 -31.56 11.75
C TYR A 238 8.78 -30.81 10.43
N LYS A 239 8.67 -29.46 10.42
CA LYS A 239 8.97 -28.64 9.25
C LYS A 239 10.40 -28.87 8.75
N CYS A 240 11.38 -28.83 9.65
CA CYS A 240 12.77 -29.04 9.30
C CYS A 240 13.00 -30.46 8.74
N TRP A 241 12.38 -31.48 9.34
CA TRP A 241 12.46 -32.86 8.90
C TRP A 241 11.92 -33.08 7.47
N LEU A 242 10.78 -32.47 7.14
CA LEU A 242 10.21 -32.49 5.78
C LEU A 242 11.13 -31.78 4.77
N GLU A 243 11.55 -30.55 5.08
CA GLU A 243 12.44 -29.77 4.21
C GLU A 243 13.77 -30.48 3.93
N GLN A 244 14.22 -31.31 4.87
CA GLN A 244 15.47 -32.07 4.80
C GLN A 244 15.34 -33.42 4.09
N LYS A 245 14.17 -33.74 3.52
CA LYS A 245 13.87 -35.04 2.92
C LYS A 245 14.20 -36.19 3.88
N TYR A 246 13.86 -35.98 5.16
CA TYR A 246 13.99 -36.96 6.25
C TYR A 246 15.43 -37.29 6.65
N ARG A 247 16.44 -36.52 6.22
CA ARG A 247 17.85 -36.81 6.50
C ARG A 247 18.53 -35.75 7.35
N SER A 248 19.47 -36.16 8.19
CA SER A 248 20.34 -35.24 8.92
C SER A 248 21.27 -34.51 7.94
N PRO A 249 21.43 -33.19 8.06
CA PRO A 249 22.25 -32.40 7.13
C PRO A 249 23.72 -32.79 7.24
N TYR A 250 24.17 -33.21 8.42
CA TYR A 250 25.60 -33.42 8.73
C TYR A 250 26.05 -34.87 8.57
N THR A 251 25.17 -35.84 8.81
CA THR A 251 25.50 -37.28 8.72
C THR A 251 24.87 -37.95 7.50
N GLY A 252 23.90 -37.30 6.85
CA GLY A 252 23.13 -37.87 5.74
C GLY A 252 22.22 -39.03 6.11
N ARG A 253 22.19 -39.41 7.40
CA ARG A 253 21.38 -40.52 7.90
C ARG A 253 19.91 -40.16 7.89
N ILE A 254 19.08 -41.17 7.63
CA ILE A 254 17.63 -41.05 7.77
C ILE A 254 17.31 -40.82 9.24
N ILE A 255 16.53 -39.78 9.52
CA ILE A 255 15.96 -39.46 10.82
C ILE A 255 14.61 -40.18 10.89
N PRO A 256 14.46 -41.25 11.69
CA PRO A 256 13.18 -41.93 11.80
C PRO A 256 12.16 -41.02 12.48
N LEU A 257 10.96 -40.93 11.92
CA LEU A 257 9.88 -40.10 12.47
C LEU A 257 9.59 -40.41 13.94
N GLY A 258 9.59 -41.70 14.32
CA GLY A 258 9.39 -42.13 15.72
C GLY A 258 10.45 -41.64 16.70
N LYS A 259 11.61 -41.18 16.21
CA LYS A 259 12.69 -40.59 17.01
C LYS A 259 12.79 -39.07 16.88
N LEU A 260 12.05 -38.45 15.96
CA LEU A 260 12.13 -37.01 15.67
C LEU A 260 11.81 -36.13 16.90
N PHE A 261 10.92 -36.61 17.77
CA PHE A 261 10.47 -35.88 18.95
C PHE A 261 11.19 -36.31 20.23
N THR A 262 12.19 -37.19 20.13
CA THR A 262 12.98 -37.61 21.29
C THR A 262 14.19 -36.69 21.49
N PRO A 263 14.82 -36.68 22.68
CA PRO A 263 16.05 -35.93 22.93
C PRO A 263 17.25 -36.36 22.06
N GLU A 264 17.13 -37.43 21.27
CA GLU A 264 18.17 -37.87 20.32
C GLU A 264 18.38 -36.86 19.18
N TYR A 265 17.38 -35.99 18.90
CA TYR A 265 17.43 -35.00 17.82
C TYR A 265 17.02 -33.59 18.29
N GLU A 266 17.77 -32.59 17.82
CA GLU A 266 17.59 -31.19 18.22
C GLU A 266 17.60 -30.22 17.03
N ILE A 267 16.82 -29.14 17.17
CA ILE A 267 16.86 -28.03 16.22
C ILE A 267 18.21 -27.32 16.39
N GLU A 268 18.91 -27.20 15.29
CA GLU A 268 20.25 -26.65 15.18
C GLU A 268 20.24 -25.38 14.31
N HIS A 269 21.01 -24.38 14.73
CA HIS A 269 21.18 -23.14 13.98
C HIS A 269 22.40 -23.22 13.07
N ILE A 270 22.16 -23.39 11.76
CA ILE A 270 23.18 -23.54 10.71
C ILE A 270 24.35 -22.56 10.92
N ILE A 271 23.99 -21.28 11.12
CA ILE A 271 24.88 -20.24 11.62
C ILE A 271 24.58 -20.03 13.11
N PRO A 272 25.55 -20.24 14.00
CA PRO A 272 25.35 -20.12 15.45
C PRO A 272 24.81 -18.75 15.85
N GLN A 273 23.82 -18.75 16.75
CA GLN A 273 23.13 -17.53 17.18
C GLN A 273 24.07 -16.50 17.84
N ALA A 274 25.16 -16.96 18.47
CA ALA A 274 26.20 -16.10 19.04
C ALA A 274 26.97 -15.28 18.00
N LEU A 275 26.95 -15.71 16.74
CA LEU A 275 27.67 -15.09 15.62
C LEU A 275 26.72 -14.37 14.64
N TYR A 276 25.46 -14.81 14.56
CA TYR A 276 24.46 -14.27 13.64
C TYR A 276 23.05 -14.37 14.24
N PHE A 277 22.46 -13.23 14.61
CA PHE A 277 21.15 -13.16 15.28
C PHE A 277 19.99 -13.34 14.27
N ASP A 278 19.83 -14.57 13.76
CA ASP A 278 18.75 -14.96 12.84
C ASP A 278 18.06 -16.23 13.34
N ASP A 279 16.86 -16.05 13.91
CA ASP A 279 16.01 -17.13 14.41
C ASP A 279 14.95 -17.60 13.39
N SER A 280 15.09 -17.19 12.12
CA SER A 280 14.18 -17.61 11.05
C SER A 280 14.32 -19.10 10.73
N LEU A 281 13.25 -19.70 10.19
CA LEU A 281 13.25 -21.10 9.74
C LEU A 281 14.36 -21.38 8.71
N SER A 282 14.76 -20.36 7.95
CA SER A 282 15.86 -20.47 6.98
C SER A 282 17.24 -20.70 7.62
N ASN A 283 17.42 -20.41 8.91
CA ASN A 283 18.64 -20.69 9.67
C ASN A 283 18.54 -21.94 10.56
N LYS A 284 17.45 -22.71 10.47
CA LYS A 284 17.17 -23.88 11.32
C LYS A 284 17.20 -25.19 10.54
N VAL A 285 17.81 -26.21 11.12
CA VAL A 285 17.79 -27.62 10.66
C VAL A 285 17.58 -28.56 11.85
N ILE A 286 17.23 -29.81 11.62
CA ILE A 286 17.13 -30.88 12.62
C ILE A 286 18.30 -31.86 12.42
N CYS A 287 19.05 -32.14 13.48
CA CYS A 287 20.16 -33.11 13.45
C CYS A 287 20.30 -33.85 14.78
N GLU A 288 21.15 -34.88 14.82
CA GLU A 288 21.44 -35.63 16.04
C GLU A 288 22.01 -34.70 17.12
N THR A 289 21.49 -34.81 18.35
CA THR A 289 21.91 -33.96 19.48
C THR A 289 23.41 -34.02 19.75
N ALA A 290 24.03 -35.19 19.60
CA ALA A 290 25.48 -35.37 19.73
C ALA A 290 26.27 -34.59 18.65
N VAL A 291 25.73 -34.53 17.42
CA VAL A 291 26.33 -33.80 16.29
C VAL A 291 26.16 -32.29 16.48
N ASN A 292 24.99 -31.84 16.95
CA ASN A 292 24.73 -30.45 17.32
C ASN A 292 25.73 -29.96 18.38
N LYS A 293 25.94 -30.77 19.44
CA LYS A 293 26.91 -30.48 20.51
C LYS A 293 28.35 -30.42 19.99
N ASP A 294 28.76 -31.34 19.13
CA ASP A 294 30.11 -31.36 18.55
C ASP A 294 30.35 -30.16 17.62
N LYS A 295 29.36 -29.76 16.81
CA LYS A 295 29.44 -28.56 15.95
C LYS A 295 29.72 -27.30 16.78
N GLY A 296 29.00 -27.12 17.88
CA GLY A 296 29.16 -25.98 18.78
C GLY A 296 28.99 -24.63 18.05
N LYS A 297 29.94 -23.70 18.24
CA LYS A 297 29.89 -22.34 17.66
C LYS A 297 30.48 -22.25 16.25
N ARG A 298 30.63 -23.36 15.51
CA ARG A 298 31.16 -23.37 14.14
C ARG A 298 30.05 -23.21 13.10
N LEU A 299 30.39 -22.67 11.92
CA LEU A 299 29.51 -22.70 10.75
C LEU A 299 29.34 -24.14 10.25
N ALA A 300 28.17 -24.46 9.69
CA ALA A 300 27.86 -25.77 9.15
C ALA A 300 28.92 -26.29 8.15
N TYR A 301 29.33 -25.45 7.19
CA TYR A 301 30.33 -25.82 6.18
C TYR A 301 31.73 -26.03 6.79
N ASN A 302 32.16 -25.14 7.69
CA ASN A 302 33.46 -25.24 8.34
C ASN A 302 33.55 -26.48 9.25
N TYR A 303 32.44 -26.80 9.93
CA TYR A 303 32.34 -28.02 10.72
C TYR A 303 32.53 -29.29 9.87
N ILE A 304 31.89 -29.36 8.70
CA ILE A 304 32.05 -30.49 7.77
C ILE A 304 33.48 -30.55 7.21
N LYS A 305 34.09 -29.41 6.90
CA LYS A 305 35.47 -29.34 6.40
C LYS A 305 36.50 -29.84 7.42
N GLU A 306 36.30 -29.52 8.70
CA GLU A 306 37.21 -29.89 9.79
C GLU A 306 36.97 -31.31 10.31
N CYS A 307 35.71 -31.76 10.35
CA CYS A 307 35.31 -33.00 11.03
C CYS A 307 34.73 -34.06 10.06
N GLY A 308 34.80 -33.87 8.76
CA GLY A 308 34.34 -34.84 7.76
C GLY A 308 35.05 -36.19 7.92
N GLY A 309 34.28 -37.28 8.02
CA GLY A 309 34.78 -38.62 8.30
C GLY A 309 34.99 -38.94 9.79
N LYS A 310 34.77 -37.98 10.70
CA LYS A 310 34.81 -38.21 12.15
C LYS A 310 33.61 -39.08 12.56
N ILE A 311 33.87 -40.09 13.37
CA ILE A 311 32.85 -40.95 13.96
C ILE A 311 32.46 -40.38 15.32
N ILE A 312 31.18 -40.03 15.47
CA ILE A 312 30.59 -39.53 16.72
C ILE A 312 29.73 -40.63 17.33
N SER A 313 29.95 -40.91 18.61
CA SER A 313 29.08 -41.82 19.37
C SER A 313 27.75 -41.13 19.68
N LEU A 314 26.65 -41.76 19.31
CA LEU A 314 25.29 -41.29 19.54
C LEU A 314 24.67 -41.90 20.81
N GLY A 315 25.41 -42.72 21.57
CA GLY A 315 24.93 -43.53 22.69
C GLY A 315 24.48 -44.93 22.27
N GLU A 316 24.41 -45.87 23.24
CA GLU A 316 23.94 -47.26 23.04
C GLU A 316 24.60 -48.01 21.86
N ASN A 317 25.94 -48.00 21.78
CA ASN A 317 26.72 -48.64 20.70
C ASN A 317 26.40 -48.15 19.28
N ARG A 318 25.71 -47.01 19.11
CA ARG A 318 25.44 -46.38 17.81
C ARG A 318 26.48 -45.30 17.52
N ASN A 319 27.07 -45.35 16.34
CA ASN A 319 28.07 -44.41 15.87
C ASN A 319 27.60 -43.77 14.57
N ALA A 320 27.77 -42.45 14.39
CA ALA A 320 27.50 -41.73 13.13
C ALA A 320 28.76 -41.09 12.58
N GLU A 321 29.00 -41.31 11.29
CA GLU A 321 30.07 -40.66 10.55
C GLU A 321 29.56 -39.32 10.01
N ILE A 322 30.32 -38.25 10.25
CA ILE A 322 30.06 -36.95 9.64
C ILE A 322 30.39 -37.02 8.15
N LEU A 323 29.50 -36.50 7.31
CA LEU A 323 29.68 -36.53 5.86
C LEU A 323 31.01 -35.87 5.46
N LYS A 324 31.68 -36.49 4.48
CA LYS A 324 32.80 -35.86 3.78
C LYS A 324 32.29 -34.72 2.91
N LEU A 325 33.17 -33.73 2.67
CA LEU A 325 32.84 -32.46 2.02
C LEU A 325 32.05 -32.65 0.71
N ASP A 326 32.51 -33.54 -0.18
CA ASP A 326 31.88 -33.76 -1.49
C ASP A 326 30.43 -34.26 -1.37
N LYS A 327 30.18 -35.21 -0.46
CA LYS A 327 28.86 -35.77 -0.20
C LYS A 327 27.93 -34.77 0.49
N TYR A 328 28.47 -33.92 1.36
CA TYR A 328 27.72 -32.85 2.01
C TYR A 328 27.28 -31.80 0.99
N GLU A 329 28.17 -31.37 0.10
CA GLU A 329 27.83 -30.40 -0.94
C GLU A 329 26.75 -30.91 -1.89
N GLU A 330 26.85 -32.17 -2.32
CA GLU A 330 25.86 -32.82 -3.15
C GLU A 330 24.48 -32.86 -2.47
N LEU A 331 24.46 -33.28 -1.20
CA LEU A 331 23.24 -33.32 -0.39
C LEU A 331 22.60 -31.94 -0.22
N VAL A 332 23.41 -30.89 0.01
CA VAL A 332 22.91 -29.53 0.16
C VAL A 332 22.39 -28.97 -1.19
N LYS A 333 23.15 -29.16 -2.28
CA LYS A 333 22.80 -28.69 -3.64
C LYS A 333 21.52 -29.34 -4.16
N ASN A 334 21.25 -30.59 -3.82
CA ASN A 334 20.08 -31.34 -4.31
C ASN A 334 18.90 -31.42 -3.31
N GLY A 335 19.14 -31.05 -2.04
CA GLY A 335 18.19 -31.29 -0.95
C GLY A 335 17.45 -30.08 -0.40
N TYR A 336 17.95 -28.85 -0.58
CA TYR A 336 17.48 -27.68 0.19
C TYR A 336 16.98 -26.50 -0.67
N PRO A 337 16.16 -25.59 -0.12
CA PRO A 337 15.80 -24.33 -0.77
C PRO A 337 17.00 -23.36 -0.89
N GLU A 338 17.00 -22.52 -1.93
CA GLU A 338 18.13 -21.63 -2.30
C GLU A 338 18.64 -20.75 -1.15
N ASN A 339 17.74 -20.22 -0.32
CA ASN A 339 18.11 -19.38 0.82
C ASN A 339 18.81 -20.16 1.95
N LYS A 340 18.45 -21.44 2.13
CA LYS A 340 19.02 -22.31 3.16
C LYS A 340 20.32 -22.96 2.66
N LYS A 341 20.39 -23.32 1.37
CA LYS A 341 21.60 -23.75 0.66
C LYS A 341 22.77 -22.79 0.87
N LYS A 342 22.51 -21.49 0.65
CA LYS A 342 23.53 -20.44 0.82
C LYS A 342 24.09 -20.37 2.24
N LYS A 343 23.29 -20.69 3.26
CA LYS A 343 23.73 -20.69 4.67
C LYS A 343 24.47 -21.97 5.04
N LEU A 344 24.02 -23.13 4.56
CA LEU A 344 24.67 -24.42 4.78
C LEU A 344 26.06 -24.50 4.14
N LEU A 345 26.25 -23.83 2.99
CA LEU A 345 27.52 -23.74 2.26
C LEU A 345 28.35 -22.49 2.61
N ALA A 346 27.94 -21.72 3.63
CA ALA A 346 28.64 -20.49 3.99
C ALA A 346 29.97 -20.79 4.69
N THR A 347 31.08 -20.37 4.07
CA THR A 347 32.44 -20.42 4.64
C THR A 347 32.71 -19.27 5.62
N GLU A 348 32.02 -18.15 5.41
CA GLU A 348 32.08 -16.94 6.22
C GLU A 348 30.66 -16.55 6.62
N ILE A 349 30.51 -15.85 7.75
CA ILE A 349 29.22 -15.28 8.13
C ILE A 349 28.83 -14.31 7.00
N PRO A 350 27.66 -14.47 6.35
CA PRO A 350 27.31 -13.62 5.23
C PRO A 350 27.34 -12.15 5.65
N ASP A 351 28.20 -11.36 5.00
CA ASP A 351 28.14 -9.89 5.03
C ASP A 351 26.88 -9.44 4.28
N THR A 352 25.77 -9.55 5.02
CA THR A 352 24.55 -8.75 4.93
C THR A 352 24.15 -8.22 3.55
N PHE A 353 23.41 -9.02 2.78
CA PHE A 353 22.55 -8.47 1.71
C PHE A 353 21.36 -7.65 2.27
N SER A 354 21.12 -7.73 3.58
CA SER A 354 20.14 -6.92 4.31
C SER A 354 20.62 -5.48 4.59
N GLU A 355 21.92 -5.21 4.57
CA GLU A 355 22.44 -3.91 5.05
C GLU A 355 22.17 -2.77 4.09
N ARG A 356 22.21 -3.00 2.77
CA ARG A 356 21.97 -1.92 1.80
C ARG A 356 20.53 -1.38 1.88
N GLN A 357 19.55 -2.25 2.10
CA GLN A 357 18.16 -1.84 2.31
C GLN A 357 17.84 -1.43 3.75
N LEU A 358 18.59 -1.92 4.75
CA LEU A 358 18.48 -1.46 6.14
C LEU A 358 19.08 -0.05 6.32
N ASN A 359 20.19 0.26 5.65
CA ASN A 359 20.90 1.54 5.77
C ASN A 359 20.08 2.73 5.27
N ASP A 360 19.36 2.60 4.14
CA ASP A 360 18.48 3.68 3.65
C ASP A 360 17.25 3.91 4.56
N THR A 361 16.72 2.85 5.19
CA THR A 361 15.67 2.97 6.24
C THR A 361 16.18 3.69 7.47
N ARG A 362 17.36 3.29 7.95
CA ARG A 362 18.00 3.95 9.10
C ARG A 362 18.23 5.41 8.79
N TYR A 363 18.64 5.75 7.57
CA TYR A 363 18.91 7.14 7.19
C TYR A 363 17.67 8.03 7.31
N ILE A 364 16.52 7.62 6.75
CA ILE A 364 15.28 8.43 6.83
C ILE A 364 14.81 8.56 8.28
N SER A 365 14.77 7.45 9.01
CA SER A 365 14.38 7.44 10.42
C SER A 365 15.31 8.34 11.27
N ARG A 366 16.62 8.23 11.05
CA ARG A 366 17.63 9.07 11.71
C ARG A 366 17.46 10.54 11.34
N PHE A 367 17.19 10.84 10.08
CA PHE A 367 16.97 12.21 9.63
C PHE A 367 15.73 12.84 10.28
N VAL A 368 14.61 12.10 10.36
CA VAL A 368 13.41 12.58 11.07
C VAL A 368 13.69 12.78 12.56
N MET A 369 14.31 11.79 13.21
CA MET A 369 14.67 11.90 14.63
C MET A 369 15.61 13.09 14.87
N GLN A 370 16.59 13.33 14.01
CA GLN A 370 17.49 14.48 14.09
C GLN A 370 16.73 15.81 13.97
N LEU A 371 15.81 15.94 13.01
CA LEU A 371 15.02 17.16 12.85
C LEU A 371 14.11 17.43 14.06
N LEU A 372 13.44 16.40 14.58
CA LEU A 372 12.61 16.52 15.78
C LEU A 372 13.46 16.78 17.03
N SER A 373 14.69 16.27 17.06
CA SER A 373 15.62 16.51 18.16
C SER A 373 15.99 17.98 18.29
N ASN A 374 16.02 18.75 17.19
CA ASN A 374 16.29 20.18 17.26
C ASN A 374 15.23 20.93 18.10
N ILE A 375 14.02 20.38 18.25
CA ILE A 375 12.91 21.01 18.98
C ILE A 375 13.04 20.76 20.49
N VAL A 376 13.28 19.51 20.89
CA VAL A 376 13.28 19.07 22.29
C VAL A 376 14.68 18.84 22.87
N ARG A 377 15.72 19.42 22.28
CA ARG A 377 17.10 19.30 22.78
C ARG A 377 17.24 20.06 24.10
N THR A 378 17.81 19.40 25.11
CA THR A 378 18.13 20.05 26.39
C THR A 378 19.62 20.31 26.52
N THR A 379 19.97 21.22 27.43
CA THR A 379 21.34 21.43 27.89
C THR A 379 21.63 20.54 29.08
N ASP A 380 22.90 20.18 29.26
CA ASP A 380 23.39 19.61 30.50
C ASP A 380 23.50 20.68 31.61
N GLU A 381 23.93 20.26 32.79
CA GLU A 381 24.15 21.12 33.96
C GLU A 381 25.17 22.23 33.72
N ASN A 382 26.05 22.05 32.73
CA ASN A 382 27.09 22.99 32.32
C ASN A 382 26.63 23.93 31.19
N GLY A 383 25.36 23.86 30.78
CA GLY A 383 24.79 24.70 29.72
C GLY A 383 25.10 24.23 28.30
N ASN A 384 25.76 23.09 28.13
CA ASN A 384 26.08 22.53 26.81
C ASN A 384 24.92 21.69 26.28
N TYR A 385 24.56 21.86 25.01
CA TYR A 385 23.55 21.01 24.38
C TYR A 385 23.98 19.55 24.35
N GLU A 386 22.99 18.64 24.48
CA GLU A 386 23.18 17.21 24.23
C GLU A 386 23.96 17.02 22.91
N GLN A 387 25.08 16.29 22.97
CA GLN A 387 25.94 16.08 21.81
C GLN A 387 25.43 14.94 20.90
N GLU A 388 24.54 14.09 21.42
CA GLU A 388 23.99 12.97 20.66
C GLU A 388 23.15 13.44 19.46
N SER A 389 23.20 12.69 18.35
CA SER A 389 22.43 13.04 17.14
C SER A 389 20.91 13.07 17.39
N THR A 390 20.41 12.21 18.27
CA THR A 390 19.02 12.17 18.72
C THR A 390 18.93 12.67 20.15
N SER A 391 17.99 13.57 20.43
CA SER A 391 17.72 14.03 21.80
C SER A 391 17.10 12.90 22.62
N LYS A 392 17.43 12.85 23.91
CA LYS A 392 16.82 11.90 24.87
C LYS A 392 15.30 12.05 24.99
N ASN A 393 14.76 13.20 24.60
CA ASN A 393 13.33 13.53 24.64
C ASN A 393 12.60 13.18 23.32
N VAL A 394 13.29 12.55 22.35
CA VAL A 394 12.65 11.97 21.16
C VAL A 394 12.55 10.47 21.34
N ILE A 395 11.33 9.96 21.52
CA ILE A 395 11.08 8.55 21.88
C ILE A 395 10.55 7.79 20.66
N PRO A 396 11.32 6.83 20.11
CA PRO A 396 10.85 6.00 19.01
C PRO A 396 9.92 4.90 19.52
N CYS A 397 8.68 4.90 19.04
CA CYS A 397 7.69 3.88 19.35
C CYS A 397 7.60 2.86 18.20
N SER A 398 7.43 1.58 18.52
CA SER A 398 7.21 0.54 17.52
C SER A 398 5.72 0.23 17.41
N GLY A 399 5.22 -0.03 16.19
CA GLY A 399 3.79 -0.36 16.02
C GLY A 399 3.32 -1.59 16.81
N LYS A 400 4.22 -2.52 17.13
CA LYS A 400 3.92 -3.63 18.06
C LYS A 400 3.56 -3.14 19.46
N ILE A 401 4.27 -2.14 19.97
CA ILE A 401 3.99 -1.52 21.27
C ILE A 401 2.63 -0.81 21.20
N THR A 402 2.39 -0.01 20.16
CA THR A 402 1.11 0.67 19.93
C THR A 402 -0.06 -0.33 19.91
N ASP A 403 0.09 -1.46 19.20
CA ASP A 403 -0.92 -2.52 19.11
C ASP A 403 -1.15 -3.25 20.45
N MET A 404 -0.08 -3.49 21.22
CA MET A 404 -0.18 -4.06 22.56
C MET A 404 -0.93 -3.13 23.51
N LEU A 405 -0.59 -1.84 23.53
CA LEU A 405 -1.22 -0.84 24.38
C LEU A 405 -2.70 -0.64 24.04
N LYS A 406 -3.05 -0.61 22.75
CA LYS A 406 -4.46 -0.58 22.30
C LYS A 406 -5.29 -1.70 22.90
N ARG A 407 -4.73 -2.91 22.93
CA ARG A 407 -5.40 -4.09 23.48
C ARG A 407 -5.50 -4.00 25.01
N GLN A 408 -4.42 -3.65 25.70
CA GLN A 408 -4.41 -3.64 27.16
C GLN A 408 -5.22 -2.46 27.74
N TRP A 409 -5.25 -1.31 27.08
CA TRP A 409 -6.02 -0.14 27.53
C TRP A 409 -7.49 -0.16 27.09
N GLY A 410 -7.94 -1.19 26.35
CA GLY A 410 -9.34 -1.29 25.88
C GLY A 410 -9.70 -0.33 24.74
N ILE A 411 -8.71 0.21 24.03
CA ILE A 411 -8.94 1.17 22.93
C ILE A 411 -9.52 0.50 21.69
N ASN A 412 -9.27 -0.80 21.49
CA ASN A 412 -9.93 -1.55 20.41
C ASN A 412 -11.45 -1.55 20.58
N ASP A 413 -11.96 -1.60 21.82
CA ASP A 413 -13.39 -1.60 22.09
C ASP A 413 -13.99 -0.20 21.93
N VAL A 414 -13.23 0.85 22.26
CA VAL A 414 -13.57 2.23 21.91
C VAL A 414 -13.71 2.37 20.40
N TRP A 415 -12.73 1.88 19.63
CA TRP A 415 -12.75 1.93 18.18
C TRP A 415 -13.94 1.19 17.58
N ASN A 416 -14.23 -0.02 18.08
CA ASN A 416 -15.39 -0.80 17.65
C ASN A 416 -16.71 -0.03 17.87
N ARG A 417 -16.88 0.67 19.00
CA ARG A 417 -18.05 1.51 19.26
C ARG A 417 -18.18 2.67 18.28
N ILE A 418 -17.06 3.30 17.89
CA ILE A 418 -17.04 4.42 16.94
C ILE A 418 -17.46 3.97 15.53
N ILE A 419 -17.05 2.78 15.09
CA ILE A 419 -17.34 2.28 13.74
C ILE A 419 -18.63 1.45 13.66
N ALA A 420 -19.16 0.96 14.79
CA ALA A 420 -20.35 0.10 14.86
C ALA A 420 -21.58 0.62 14.09
N PRO A 421 -21.92 1.94 14.10
CA PRO A 421 -23.07 2.44 13.35
C PRO A 421 -23.04 2.10 11.85
N ARG A 422 -21.85 1.99 11.24
CA ARG A 422 -21.72 1.63 9.82
C ARG A 422 -22.08 0.16 9.56
N PHE A 423 -21.73 -0.74 10.49
CA PHE A 423 -22.07 -2.15 10.39
C PHE A 423 -23.56 -2.38 10.68
N GLN A 424 -24.15 -1.62 11.60
CA GLN A 424 -25.59 -1.64 11.85
C GLN A 424 -26.39 -1.23 10.61
N ARG A 425 -25.98 -0.15 9.94
CA ARG A 425 -26.62 0.25 8.67
C ARG A 425 -26.48 -0.81 7.58
N LEU A 426 -25.38 -1.56 7.54
CA LEU A 426 -25.23 -2.65 6.58
C LEU A 426 -26.18 -3.82 6.87
N ASN A 427 -26.39 -4.16 8.14
CA ASN A 427 -27.43 -5.12 8.53
C ASN A 427 -28.82 -4.66 8.03
N GLU A 428 -29.14 -3.37 8.19
CA GLU A 428 -30.40 -2.80 7.69
C GLU A 428 -30.53 -2.89 6.16
N LEU A 429 -29.44 -2.67 5.43
CA LEU A 429 -29.41 -2.74 3.96
C LEU A 429 -29.55 -4.17 3.42
N HIS A 430 -28.97 -5.15 4.11
CA HIS A 430 -29.09 -6.57 3.74
C HIS A 430 -30.35 -7.24 4.28
N GLY A 431 -30.97 -6.65 5.32
CA GLY A 431 -32.10 -7.25 6.03
C GLY A 431 -31.70 -8.46 6.89
N ASP A 432 -30.43 -8.57 7.28
CA ASP A 432 -29.89 -9.66 8.09
C ASP A 432 -28.87 -9.15 9.14
N ASN A 433 -28.33 -10.06 9.95
CA ASN A 433 -27.31 -9.75 10.96
C ASN A 433 -25.88 -10.13 10.53
N SER A 434 -25.61 -10.20 9.23
CA SER A 434 -24.32 -10.67 8.70
C SER A 434 -23.12 -9.82 9.13
N PHE A 435 -23.35 -8.53 9.46
CA PHE A 435 -22.32 -7.57 9.84
C PHE A 435 -22.19 -7.36 11.36
N GLY A 436 -22.96 -8.11 12.16
CA GLY A 436 -22.85 -8.10 13.61
C GLY A 436 -24.19 -8.15 14.32
N GLU A 437 -24.16 -8.23 15.64
CA GLU A 437 -25.36 -8.33 16.48
C GLU A 437 -25.16 -7.61 17.81
N TRP A 438 -26.26 -7.25 18.48
CA TRP A 438 -26.21 -6.70 19.83
C TRP A 438 -26.03 -7.84 20.84
N CYS A 439 -24.97 -7.78 21.64
CA CYS A 439 -24.69 -8.73 22.70
C CYS A 439 -24.78 -8.05 24.07
N ASN A 440 -25.12 -8.84 25.08
CA ASN A 440 -25.02 -8.47 26.50
C ASN A 440 -24.07 -9.46 27.16
N GLU A 441 -22.88 -9.00 27.55
CA GLU A 441 -21.95 -9.79 28.37
C GLU A 441 -21.70 -9.02 29.66
N GLU A 442 -21.79 -9.70 30.82
CA GLU A 442 -21.53 -9.12 32.14
C GLU A 442 -22.32 -7.82 32.43
N GLY A 443 -23.56 -7.72 31.93
CA GLY A 443 -24.42 -6.55 32.10
C GLY A 443 -24.08 -5.34 31.21
N LYS A 444 -23.10 -5.45 30.31
CA LYS A 444 -22.75 -4.41 29.34
C LYS A 444 -23.31 -4.75 27.95
N ARG A 445 -24.18 -3.87 27.44
CA ARG A 445 -24.73 -3.96 26.08
C ARG A 445 -23.76 -3.36 25.07
N PHE A 446 -23.31 -4.13 24.09
CA PHE A 446 -22.46 -3.65 23.00
C PHE A 446 -22.77 -4.33 21.68
N PHE A 447 -22.43 -3.68 20.57
CA PHE A 447 -22.59 -4.24 19.23
C PHE A 447 -21.33 -5.04 18.86
N ARG A 448 -21.46 -6.36 18.72
CA ARG A 448 -20.39 -7.25 18.29
C ARG A 448 -20.31 -7.19 16.77
N ILE A 449 -19.31 -6.48 16.26
CA ILE A 449 -19.03 -6.39 14.83
C ILE A 449 -18.62 -7.76 14.29
N ASN A 450 -19.23 -8.17 13.20
CA ASN A 450 -18.80 -9.31 12.39
C ASN A 450 -18.48 -8.83 10.97
N VAL A 451 -17.50 -9.47 10.34
CA VAL A 451 -17.18 -9.23 8.92
C VAL A 451 -17.51 -10.51 8.19
N PRO A 452 -18.43 -10.51 7.21
CA PRO A 452 -18.75 -11.69 6.41
C PRO A 452 -17.50 -12.32 5.79
N PHE A 453 -17.48 -13.65 5.68
CA PHE A 453 -16.29 -14.39 5.22
C PHE A 453 -15.76 -13.90 3.87
N HIS A 454 -16.66 -13.63 2.92
CA HIS A 454 -16.32 -13.13 1.59
C HIS A 454 -15.69 -11.72 1.60
N LEU A 455 -15.92 -10.91 2.65
CA LEU A 455 -15.32 -9.59 2.83
C LEU A 455 -14.08 -9.60 3.73
N LYS A 456 -13.79 -10.67 4.47
CA LYS A 456 -12.62 -10.71 5.37
C LYS A 456 -11.30 -10.49 4.65
N ARG A 457 -11.24 -10.90 3.38
CA ARG A 457 -10.03 -10.83 2.55
C ARG A 457 -9.52 -9.40 2.39
N GLY A 458 -8.33 -9.12 2.93
CA GLY A 458 -7.66 -7.83 2.82
C GLY A 458 -8.36 -6.73 3.62
N PHE A 459 -9.28 -7.09 4.52
CA PHE A 459 -10.10 -6.15 5.25
C PHE A 459 -9.48 -5.79 6.59
N SER A 460 -9.46 -4.49 6.89
CA SER A 460 -8.97 -3.99 8.17
C SER A 460 -10.00 -3.04 8.76
N THR A 461 -10.65 -3.49 9.83
CA THR A 461 -11.62 -2.70 10.63
C THR A 461 -11.04 -1.37 11.10
N LYS A 462 -9.73 -1.31 11.33
CA LYS A 462 -9.01 -0.08 11.68
C LYS A 462 -8.95 0.92 10.54
N ARG A 463 -8.74 0.46 9.29
CA ARG A 463 -8.40 1.33 8.16
C ARG A 463 -9.60 1.90 7.42
N ILE A 464 -10.82 1.49 7.74
CA ILE A 464 -12.05 1.98 7.08
C ILE A 464 -12.39 3.44 7.43
N ASP A 465 -11.78 4.00 8.48
CA ASP A 465 -11.98 5.37 8.96
C ASP A 465 -10.62 6.06 9.18
N HIS A 466 -10.46 7.30 8.70
CA HIS A 466 -9.20 8.05 8.74
C HIS A 466 -8.73 8.41 10.16
N ARG A 467 -9.64 8.49 11.14
CA ARG A 467 -9.34 8.93 12.51
C ARG A 467 -8.50 7.94 13.31
N HIS A 468 -8.28 6.72 12.80
CA HIS A 468 -7.41 5.75 13.47
C HIS A 468 -5.97 6.25 13.61
N HIS A 469 -5.51 7.15 12.75
CA HIS A 469 -4.20 7.78 12.87
C HIS A 469 -4.09 8.65 14.12
N ALA A 470 -5.15 9.38 14.46
CA ALA A 470 -5.19 10.18 15.68
C ALA A 470 -5.30 9.29 16.93
N MET A 471 -6.07 8.20 16.84
CA MET A 471 -6.11 7.17 17.88
C MET A 471 -4.72 6.60 18.18
N ASP A 472 -3.98 6.18 17.14
CA ASP A 472 -2.60 5.70 17.32
C ASP A 472 -1.71 6.80 17.92
N ALA A 473 -1.83 8.05 17.45
CA ALA A 473 -1.04 9.18 17.95
C ALA A 473 -1.27 9.46 19.45
N ILE A 474 -2.52 9.39 19.93
CA ILE A 474 -2.84 9.54 21.37
C ILE A 474 -2.15 8.45 22.19
N ILE A 475 -2.18 7.21 21.69
CA ILE A 475 -1.57 6.06 22.39
C ILE A 475 -0.06 6.17 22.41
N ILE A 476 0.53 6.58 21.28
CA ILE A 476 1.96 6.85 21.17
C ILE A 476 2.38 7.94 22.15
N ALA A 477 1.63 9.04 22.23
CA ALA A 477 1.91 10.14 23.16
C ALA A 477 1.83 9.69 24.63
N CYS A 478 0.90 8.79 24.97
CA CYS A 478 0.76 8.26 26.34
C CYS A 478 1.74 7.13 26.68
N ALA A 479 2.49 6.60 25.70
CA ALA A 479 3.47 5.54 25.92
C ALA A 479 4.77 6.11 26.51
N ASN A 480 4.82 6.26 27.84
CA ASN A 480 5.99 6.79 28.52
C ASN A 480 7.25 5.89 28.36
N ARG A 481 8.43 6.45 28.67
CA ARG A 481 9.73 5.76 28.55
C ARG A 481 9.76 4.42 29.28
N ASN A 482 9.16 4.33 30.47
CA ASN A 482 9.14 3.11 31.28
C ASN A 482 8.33 2.00 30.62
N ILE A 483 7.18 2.33 30.03
CA ILE A 483 6.34 1.41 29.26
C ILE A 483 7.09 0.90 28.03
N VAL A 484 7.71 1.81 27.26
CA VAL A 484 8.47 1.45 26.06
C VAL A 484 9.65 0.55 26.41
N ASN A 485 10.41 0.88 27.45
CA ASN A 485 11.54 0.08 27.93
C ASN A 485 11.10 -1.28 28.44
N TYR A 486 10.02 -1.36 29.22
CA TYR A 486 9.48 -2.62 29.70
C TYR A 486 9.07 -3.53 28.54
N LEU A 487 8.27 -3.02 27.60
CA LEU A 487 7.76 -3.81 26.48
C LEU A 487 8.88 -4.29 25.54
N ASN A 488 9.89 -3.46 25.30
CA ASN A 488 11.07 -3.87 24.51
C ASN A 488 11.82 -5.03 25.19
N ASN A 489 11.98 -5.01 26.51
CA ASN A 489 12.67 -6.07 27.25
C ASN A 489 11.85 -7.36 27.31
N VAL A 490 10.53 -7.26 27.46
CA VAL A 490 9.60 -8.42 27.44
C VAL A 490 9.67 -9.13 26.08
N GLU A 491 9.66 -8.38 24.98
CA GLU A 491 9.79 -8.94 23.63
C GLU A 491 11.18 -9.56 23.36
N ALA A 492 12.24 -9.02 23.99
CA ALA A 492 13.62 -9.48 23.79
C ALA A 492 13.98 -10.79 24.52
N LYS A 493 13.06 -11.39 25.30
CA LYS A 493 13.29 -12.60 26.13
C LYS A 493 14.58 -12.53 26.97
N SER A 494 14.93 -11.35 27.49
CA SER A 494 16.09 -11.17 28.37
C SER A 494 15.97 -12.05 29.63
N GLU A 495 17.09 -12.65 30.07
CA GLU A 495 17.17 -13.40 31.35
C GLU A 495 16.82 -12.50 32.56
N ASN A 496 17.14 -11.21 32.47
CA ASN A 496 16.79 -10.21 33.47
C ASN A 496 15.44 -9.57 33.14
N LYS A 497 14.35 -10.25 33.51
CA LYS A 497 13.00 -9.62 33.48
C LYS A 497 13.05 -8.37 34.36
N ARG A 498 12.76 -7.19 33.78
CA ARG A 498 12.63 -5.90 34.48
C ARG A 498 11.40 -5.90 35.40
N ILE A 499 11.48 -6.68 36.47
CA ILE A 499 10.43 -6.84 37.49
C ILE A 499 10.15 -5.50 38.18
N ASP A 500 11.18 -4.66 38.31
CA ASP A 500 11.11 -3.26 38.75
C ASP A 500 10.08 -2.45 37.94
N LEU A 501 10.25 -2.41 36.61
CA LEU A 501 9.36 -1.65 35.73
C LEU A 501 7.96 -2.28 35.69
N ARG A 502 7.86 -3.61 35.70
CA ARG A 502 6.58 -4.32 35.71
C ARG A 502 5.74 -3.95 36.92
N ASN A 503 6.33 -3.95 38.11
CA ASN A 503 5.59 -3.65 39.34
C ASN A 503 5.17 -2.16 39.40
N LEU A 504 5.90 -1.28 38.74
CA LEU A 504 5.56 0.15 38.67
C LEU A 504 4.39 0.44 37.71
N ILE A 505 4.32 -0.26 36.58
CA ILE A 505 3.40 0.10 35.48
C ILE A 505 2.28 -0.90 35.25
N CYS A 506 2.31 -2.08 35.87
CA CYS A 506 1.30 -3.11 35.71
C CYS A 506 0.64 -3.46 37.05
N HIS A 507 -0.65 -3.78 37.01
CA HIS A 507 -1.37 -4.44 38.09
C HIS A 507 -1.73 -5.88 37.70
N LYS A 508 -2.08 -6.69 38.70
CA LYS A 508 -2.46 -8.09 38.54
C LYS A 508 -3.99 -8.18 38.44
N GLU A 509 -4.50 -8.64 37.30
CA GLU A 509 -5.90 -9.05 37.16
C GLU A 509 -5.98 -10.58 37.31
N THR A 510 -6.90 -11.05 38.15
CA THR A 510 -7.18 -12.48 38.34
C THR A 510 -8.55 -12.79 37.76
N ASP A 511 -8.65 -13.84 36.95
CA ASP A 511 -9.93 -14.31 36.43
C ASP A 511 -10.70 -15.15 37.47
N SER A 512 -11.94 -15.49 37.14
CA SER A 512 -12.83 -16.30 37.98
C SER A 512 -12.28 -17.70 38.31
N ASP A 513 -11.34 -18.20 37.47
CA ASP A 513 -10.71 -19.51 37.61
C ASP A 513 -9.39 -19.45 38.41
N GLY A 514 -9.02 -18.27 38.95
CA GLY A 514 -7.81 -18.06 39.74
C GLY A 514 -6.53 -17.90 38.91
N ASN A 515 -6.61 -17.88 37.58
CA ASN A 515 -5.46 -17.51 36.75
C ASN A 515 -5.26 -16.00 36.78
N TYR A 516 -4.02 -15.56 36.66
CA TYR A 516 -3.70 -14.14 36.69
C TYR A 516 -2.89 -13.70 35.48
N LYS A 517 -3.14 -12.46 35.07
CA LYS A 517 -2.38 -11.76 34.03
C LYS A 517 -1.96 -10.39 34.54
N PHE A 518 -0.82 -9.92 34.08
CA PHE A 518 -0.37 -8.54 34.34
C PHE A 518 -0.93 -7.64 33.25
N VAL A 519 -1.59 -6.56 33.67
CA VAL A 519 -2.20 -5.55 32.78
C VAL A 519 -1.54 -4.20 33.03
N ILE A 520 -1.10 -3.54 31.96
CA ILE A 520 -0.52 -2.20 32.03
C ILE A 520 -1.58 -1.20 32.46
N ASN A 521 -1.26 -0.38 33.46
CA ASN A 521 -2.12 0.67 33.97
C ASN A 521 -2.50 1.65 32.85
N LYS A 522 -3.77 2.08 32.82
CA LYS A 522 -4.20 3.18 31.95
C LYS A 522 -3.49 4.48 32.37
N PRO A 523 -3.26 5.42 31.45
CA PRO A 523 -2.68 6.72 31.79
C PRO A 523 -3.46 7.47 32.88
N TRP A 524 -4.80 7.38 32.83
CA TRP A 524 -5.73 7.84 33.88
C TRP A 524 -7.04 7.04 33.82
N THR A 525 -7.95 7.24 34.78
CA THR A 525 -9.15 6.42 34.98
C THR A 525 -10.15 6.49 33.82
N THR A 526 -10.47 7.70 33.36
CA THR A 526 -11.41 8.00 32.25
C THR A 526 -10.78 7.97 30.87
N PHE A 527 -9.56 7.42 30.73
CA PHE A 527 -8.78 7.46 29.49
C PHE A 527 -9.56 6.97 28.26
N THR A 528 -10.31 5.89 28.41
CA THR A 528 -11.11 5.29 27.33
C THR A 528 -12.24 6.20 26.85
N GLU A 529 -12.91 6.86 27.77
CA GLU A 529 -14.03 7.78 27.55
C GLU A 529 -13.52 9.09 26.90
N ASP A 530 -12.40 9.61 27.39
CA ASP A 530 -11.78 10.83 26.89
C ASP A 530 -11.24 10.65 25.47
N VAL A 531 -10.63 9.49 25.18
CA VAL A 531 -10.20 9.12 23.82
C VAL A 531 -11.40 9.04 22.89
N GLN A 532 -12.51 8.42 23.31
CA GLN A 532 -13.72 8.32 22.51
C GLN A 532 -14.30 9.70 22.18
N SER A 533 -14.45 10.55 23.20
CA SER A 533 -14.96 11.93 23.07
C SER A 533 -14.08 12.75 22.12
N SER A 534 -12.76 12.64 22.28
CA SER A 534 -11.78 13.34 21.44
C SER A 534 -11.87 12.91 19.98
N ILE A 535 -11.89 11.59 19.70
CA ILE A 535 -11.97 11.06 18.33
C ILE A 535 -13.30 11.44 17.65
N ASN A 536 -14.41 11.49 18.39
CA ASN A 536 -15.70 11.90 17.83
C ASN A 536 -15.75 13.39 17.46
N LYS A 537 -15.03 14.24 18.20
CA LYS A 537 -14.91 15.68 17.92
C LYS A 537 -13.86 16.02 16.85
N MET A 538 -13.09 15.04 16.36
CA MET A 538 -12.05 15.27 15.36
C MET A 538 -12.60 15.33 13.94
N THR A 539 -12.15 16.35 13.20
CA THR A 539 -12.39 16.49 11.76
C THR A 539 -11.14 16.19 10.96
N VAL A 540 -11.29 15.47 9.85
CA VAL A 540 -10.16 15.07 9.00
C VAL A 540 -9.87 16.15 7.99
N SER A 541 -8.65 16.68 8.00
CA SER A 541 -8.16 17.64 7.01
C SER A 541 -7.59 16.91 5.79
N PHE A 542 -7.93 17.39 4.58
CA PHE A 542 -7.46 16.81 3.33
C PHE A 542 -6.63 17.81 2.51
N LYS A 543 -5.53 17.33 1.96
CA LYS A 543 -4.69 18.12 1.07
C LYS A 543 -5.24 18.08 -0.36
N ASN A 544 -5.57 19.26 -0.89
CA ASN A 544 -6.00 19.42 -2.26
C ASN A 544 -4.80 19.50 -3.21
N ASN A 545 -4.89 18.79 -4.34
CA ASN A 545 -3.89 18.87 -5.41
C ASN A 545 -4.51 19.47 -6.68
N ILE A 546 -4.88 20.74 -6.59
CA ILE A 546 -5.52 21.51 -7.68
C ILE A 546 -4.51 22.17 -8.64
N ARG A 547 -3.20 21.98 -8.43
CA ARG A 547 -2.19 22.61 -9.28
C ARG A 547 -2.18 21.99 -10.68
N ILE A 548 -2.63 22.76 -11.68
CA ILE A 548 -2.71 22.31 -13.08
C ILE A 548 -1.51 22.74 -13.91
N ILE A 549 -1.16 24.04 -13.91
CA ILE A 549 -0.05 24.57 -14.71
C ILE A 549 1.03 25.18 -13.82
N ASN A 550 2.26 25.22 -14.33
CA ASN A 550 3.40 25.90 -13.73
C ASN A 550 4.25 26.60 -14.76
N ARG A 551 4.80 27.76 -14.40
CA ARG A 551 5.86 28.37 -15.19
C ARG A 551 7.11 27.47 -15.17
N THR A 552 7.58 27.07 -16.35
CA THR A 552 8.84 26.33 -16.49
C THR A 552 10.00 27.28 -16.24
N LYS A 553 10.99 26.80 -15.47
CA LYS A 553 12.27 27.48 -15.28
C LYS A 553 13.35 26.67 -15.97
N ASN A 554 13.15 26.39 -17.26
CA ASN A 554 14.14 25.65 -18.03
C ASN A 554 15.40 26.51 -18.17
N ARG A 555 16.53 25.93 -17.83
CA ARG A 555 17.85 26.50 -18.07
C ARG A 555 18.57 25.61 -19.08
N TYR A 556 19.18 26.22 -20.08
CA TYR A 556 19.95 25.52 -21.09
C TYR A 556 21.35 26.10 -21.13
N GLN A 557 22.32 25.30 -21.56
CA GLN A 557 23.69 25.76 -21.69
C GLN A 557 23.82 26.58 -22.97
N LYS A 558 24.26 27.83 -22.83
CA LYS A 558 24.62 28.72 -23.95
C LYS A 558 26.01 29.28 -23.67
N PHE A 559 26.80 29.46 -24.73
CA PHE A 559 28.02 30.23 -24.63
C PHE A 559 27.66 31.71 -24.46
N VAL A 560 28.05 32.28 -23.34
CA VAL A 560 27.95 33.72 -23.04
C VAL A 560 29.36 34.19 -22.74
N ASN A 561 29.88 35.10 -23.57
CA ASN A 561 31.26 35.59 -23.51
C ASN A 561 32.32 34.47 -23.52
N GLY A 562 32.19 33.52 -24.45
CA GLY A 562 33.16 32.41 -24.63
C GLY A 562 33.11 31.31 -23.57
N ARG A 563 32.28 31.43 -22.51
CA ARG A 563 32.11 30.40 -21.47
C ARG A 563 30.71 29.78 -21.54
N LYS A 564 30.61 28.46 -21.39
CA LYS A 564 29.31 27.78 -21.23
C LYS A 564 28.68 28.20 -19.91
N GLN A 565 27.53 28.87 -19.99
CA GLN A 565 26.74 29.24 -18.83
C GLN A 565 25.33 28.68 -18.96
N PHE A 566 24.70 28.34 -17.83
CA PHE A 566 23.30 27.96 -17.79
C PHE A 566 22.43 29.22 -17.81
N VAL A 567 21.83 29.51 -18.97
CA VAL A 567 20.96 30.67 -19.18
C VAL A 567 19.50 30.22 -19.12
N LYS A 568 18.61 31.10 -18.66
CA LYS A 568 17.17 30.85 -18.62
C LYS A 568 16.62 30.84 -20.04
N GLN A 569 15.73 29.89 -20.34
CA GLN A 569 14.98 29.88 -21.60
C GLN A 569 13.92 30.99 -21.57
N GLU A 570 13.98 31.91 -22.55
CA GLU A 570 13.07 33.06 -22.65
C GLU A 570 12.05 32.93 -23.81
N LYS A 571 12.35 32.13 -24.84
CA LYS A 571 11.44 31.90 -25.99
C LYS A 571 10.46 30.73 -25.76
N GLY A 572 9.17 30.97 -26.05
CA GLY A 572 8.07 29.99 -26.08
C GLY A 572 7.07 30.10 -24.92
N ASP A 573 5.92 29.43 -25.03
CA ASP A 573 4.94 29.29 -23.94
C ASP A 573 5.54 28.46 -22.80
N GLN A 574 5.90 29.13 -21.71
CA GLN A 574 6.63 28.55 -20.59
C GLN A 574 5.72 27.81 -19.61
N TRP A 575 4.71 27.08 -20.07
CA TRP A 575 3.75 26.39 -19.19
C TRP A 575 3.97 24.89 -19.19
N ALA A 576 4.24 24.32 -18.01
CA ALA A 576 4.20 22.88 -17.80
C ALA A 576 2.87 22.47 -17.19
N ILE A 577 2.18 21.57 -17.88
CA ILE A 577 0.93 20.95 -17.41
C ILE A 577 1.30 19.80 -16.45
N ARG A 578 0.61 19.72 -15.31
CA ARG A 578 0.88 18.80 -14.18
C ARG A 578 -0.17 17.71 -14.02
N LYS A 579 -1.12 17.63 -14.94
CA LYS A 579 -2.19 16.63 -14.97
C LYS A 579 -2.16 15.87 -16.29
N PRO A 580 -2.48 14.56 -16.29
CA PRO A 580 -2.67 13.83 -17.53
C PRO A 580 -3.74 14.51 -18.38
N LEU A 581 -3.50 14.73 -19.67
CA LEU A 581 -4.45 15.40 -20.55
C LEU A 581 -5.51 14.44 -21.10
N HIS A 582 -5.08 13.23 -21.45
CA HIS A 582 -5.91 12.21 -22.08
C HIS A 582 -5.41 10.82 -21.69
N LYS A 583 -6.21 9.79 -21.95
CA LYS A 583 -5.76 8.40 -21.86
C LYS A 583 -4.68 8.12 -22.90
N ASP A 584 -3.80 7.16 -22.62
CA ASP A 584 -2.74 6.74 -23.54
C ASP A 584 -3.32 6.08 -24.82
N SER A 585 -4.53 5.53 -24.71
CA SER A 585 -5.28 4.95 -25.82
C SER A 585 -5.81 6.02 -26.77
N TYR A 586 -5.52 5.86 -28.05
CA TYR A 586 -6.07 6.66 -29.14
C TYR A 586 -7.00 5.83 -30.02
N TYR A 587 -7.95 6.53 -30.62
CA TYR A 587 -8.93 6.00 -31.53
C TYR A 587 -8.74 6.62 -32.92
N GLY A 588 -9.00 5.84 -33.96
CA GLY A 588 -9.07 6.33 -35.34
C GLY A 588 -10.53 6.56 -35.74
N LEU A 589 -10.81 7.63 -36.48
CA LEU A 589 -12.13 7.81 -37.10
C LEU A 589 -12.38 6.67 -38.09
N ILE A 590 -13.60 6.12 -38.07
CA ILE A 590 -13.98 5.08 -39.03
C ILE A 590 -15.28 5.46 -39.73
N ASN A 591 -15.34 5.15 -41.02
CA ASN A 591 -16.55 5.28 -41.79
C ASN A 591 -17.13 3.88 -42.07
N VAL A 592 -18.23 3.54 -41.40
CA VAL A 592 -18.89 2.23 -41.53
C VAL A 592 -20.21 2.41 -42.25
N ARG A 593 -20.50 1.53 -43.21
CA ARG A 593 -21.81 1.46 -43.85
C ARG A 593 -22.79 0.73 -42.93
N LYS A 594 -23.87 1.40 -42.54
CA LYS A 594 -24.97 0.86 -41.70
C LYS A 594 -26.30 0.96 -42.43
N GLU A 595 -27.31 0.26 -41.92
CA GLU A 595 -28.67 0.25 -42.45
C GLU A 595 -29.59 1.02 -41.50
N LYS A 596 -30.53 1.79 -42.05
CA LYS A 596 -31.62 2.42 -41.28
C LYS A 596 -32.89 2.56 -42.12
N ASP A 597 -34.02 2.67 -41.44
CA ASP A 597 -35.29 3.03 -42.06
C ASP A 597 -35.41 4.55 -42.17
N VAL A 598 -35.78 5.05 -43.34
CA VAL A 598 -36.10 6.46 -43.57
C VAL A 598 -37.44 6.61 -44.28
N ASN A 599 -38.02 7.80 -44.20
CA ASN A 599 -39.22 8.12 -44.95
C ASN A 599 -38.89 8.24 -46.45
N LEU A 600 -39.88 7.94 -47.30
CA LEU A 600 -39.76 7.95 -48.76
C LEU A 600 -39.08 9.20 -49.36
N PRO A 601 -39.36 10.44 -48.90
CA PRO A 601 -38.70 11.62 -49.47
C PRO A 601 -37.17 11.61 -49.31
N ILE A 602 -36.68 11.12 -48.16
CA ILE A 602 -35.24 11.01 -47.87
C ILE A 602 -34.60 9.93 -48.75
N ALA A 603 -35.33 8.83 -49.02
CA ALA A 603 -34.87 7.76 -49.90
C ALA A 603 -34.81 8.20 -51.37
N VAL A 604 -35.81 8.95 -51.86
CA VAL A 604 -35.85 9.47 -53.24
C VAL A 604 -34.74 10.49 -53.50
N ALA A 605 -34.39 11.32 -52.51
CA ALA A 605 -33.28 12.26 -52.61
C ALA A 605 -31.90 11.57 -52.72
N LYS A 606 -31.77 10.32 -52.24
CA LYS A 606 -30.53 9.52 -52.33
C LYS A 606 -30.81 8.08 -52.79
N PRO A 607 -31.25 7.88 -54.05
CA PRO A 607 -31.64 6.56 -54.56
C PRO A 607 -30.51 5.54 -54.53
N GLU A 608 -29.26 6.02 -54.62
CA GLU A 608 -28.08 5.16 -54.59
C GLU A 608 -27.95 4.33 -53.31
N MET A 609 -28.49 4.84 -52.21
CA MET A 609 -28.41 4.24 -50.89
C MET A 609 -29.52 3.22 -50.62
N ILE A 610 -30.53 3.09 -51.48
CA ILE A 610 -31.66 2.17 -51.25
C ILE A 610 -31.19 0.71 -51.35
N ILE A 611 -31.58 -0.10 -50.36
CA ILE A 611 -31.19 -1.52 -50.29
C ILE A 611 -32.02 -2.37 -51.26
N ASP A 612 -33.32 -2.09 -51.36
CA ASP A 612 -34.22 -2.77 -52.28
C ASP A 612 -33.86 -2.44 -53.73
N LYS A 613 -33.33 -3.45 -54.45
CA LYS A 613 -32.86 -3.30 -55.84
C LYS A 613 -33.99 -2.93 -56.80
N GLN A 614 -35.20 -3.44 -56.60
CA GLN A 614 -36.34 -3.14 -57.47
C GLN A 614 -36.81 -1.70 -57.25
N LEU A 615 -36.98 -1.29 -55.99
CA LEU A 615 -37.37 0.08 -55.67
C LEU A 615 -36.32 1.10 -56.11
N LYS A 616 -35.03 0.78 -55.93
CA LYS A 616 -33.90 1.58 -56.42
C LYS A 616 -33.95 1.77 -57.93
N PHE A 617 -34.22 0.71 -58.68
CA PHE A 617 -34.32 0.78 -60.14
C PHE A 617 -35.50 1.66 -60.57
N VAL A 618 -36.68 1.45 -59.99
CA VAL A 618 -37.89 2.25 -60.31
C VAL A 618 -37.66 3.74 -60.06
N ILE A 619 -37.09 4.12 -58.91
CA ILE A 619 -36.80 5.52 -58.60
C ILE A 619 -35.82 6.13 -59.61
N LYS A 620 -34.74 5.41 -59.96
CA LYS A 620 -33.77 5.89 -60.94
C LYS A 620 -34.36 6.05 -62.34
N SER A 621 -35.19 5.11 -62.78
CA SER A 621 -35.86 5.20 -64.08
C SER A 621 -36.80 6.41 -64.15
N LEU A 622 -37.58 6.65 -63.08
CA LEU A 622 -38.45 7.82 -63.01
C LEU A 622 -37.67 9.15 -62.98
N GLN A 623 -36.50 9.19 -62.34
CA GLN A 623 -35.60 10.34 -62.38
C GLN A 623 -34.98 10.55 -63.78
N ALA A 624 -34.60 9.47 -64.45
CA ALA A 624 -34.08 9.52 -65.82
C ALA A 624 -35.13 9.99 -66.85
N GLU A 625 -36.41 9.72 -66.60
CA GLU A 625 -37.55 10.26 -67.36
C GLU A 625 -37.81 11.76 -67.09
N GLY A 626 -37.01 12.43 -66.26
CA GLY A 626 -37.14 13.86 -65.97
C GLY A 626 -38.26 14.23 -65.00
N LYS A 627 -38.81 13.25 -64.24
CA LYS A 627 -39.83 13.53 -63.22
C LYS A 627 -39.18 14.12 -61.97
N ASP A 628 -39.84 15.09 -61.35
CA ASP A 628 -39.40 15.71 -60.11
C ASP A 628 -39.72 14.83 -58.89
N ASP A 629 -38.93 15.00 -57.82
CA ASP A 629 -39.03 14.17 -56.61
C ASP A 629 -40.45 14.10 -56.02
N LYS A 630 -41.23 15.20 -56.09
CA LYS A 630 -42.62 15.23 -55.62
C LYS A 630 -43.52 14.28 -56.41
N ARG A 631 -43.40 14.27 -57.74
CA ARG A 631 -44.19 13.41 -58.62
C ARG A 631 -43.76 11.96 -58.50
N ILE A 632 -42.46 11.71 -58.31
CA ILE A 632 -41.92 10.36 -58.01
C ILE A 632 -42.50 9.82 -56.70
N ILE A 633 -42.49 10.61 -55.63
CA ILE A 633 -43.06 10.23 -54.32
C ILE A 633 -44.56 9.89 -54.46
N SER A 634 -45.31 10.70 -55.22
CA SER A 634 -46.74 10.45 -55.43
C SER A 634 -47.00 9.16 -56.21
N ILE A 635 -46.24 8.89 -57.28
CA ILE A 635 -46.34 7.66 -58.07
C ILE A 635 -46.06 6.46 -57.17
N LEU A 636 -44.96 6.49 -56.42
CA LEU A 636 -44.56 5.38 -55.55
C LEU A 636 -45.57 5.12 -54.42
N LYS A 637 -46.17 6.17 -53.84
CA LYS A 637 -47.25 6.02 -52.85
C LYS A 637 -48.48 5.36 -53.45
N ASN A 638 -48.86 5.73 -54.68
CA ASN A 638 -50.03 5.14 -55.36
C ASN A 638 -49.77 3.69 -55.79
N THR A 639 -48.56 3.37 -56.22
CA THR A 639 -48.21 2.02 -56.72
C THR A 639 -47.92 1.03 -55.60
N TYR A 640 -47.21 1.43 -54.54
CA TYR A 640 -46.73 0.54 -53.48
C TYR A 640 -47.38 0.75 -52.11
N GLY A 641 -48.22 1.78 -51.96
CA GLY A 641 -48.99 2.05 -50.75
C GLY A 641 -48.11 2.13 -49.49
N ASP A 642 -48.46 1.35 -48.48
CA ASP A 642 -47.80 1.36 -47.18
C ASP A 642 -46.39 0.77 -47.18
N LYS A 643 -46.03 -0.03 -48.21
CA LYS A 643 -44.70 -0.66 -48.30
C LYS A 643 -43.57 0.36 -48.49
N VAL A 644 -43.88 1.57 -48.96
CA VAL A 644 -42.89 2.64 -49.17
C VAL A 644 -42.92 3.71 -48.08
N LYS A 645 -43.75 3.56 -47.02
CA LYS A 645 -43.76 4.50 -45.87
C LYS A 645 -42.40 4.57 -45.18
N LYS A 646 -41.74 3.42 -45.02
CA LYS A 646 -40.38 3.29 -44.48
C LYS A 646 -39.52 2.49 -45.46
N VAL A 647 -38.50 3.14 -46.00
CA VAL A 647 -37.56 2.54 -46.96
C VAL A 647 -36.24 2.31 -46.25
N ARG A 648 -35.71 1.08 -46.35
CA ARG A 648 -34.37 0.74 -45.86
C ARG A 648 -33.31 1.32 -46.77
N ILE A 649 -32.40 2.11 -46.20
CA ILE A 649 -31.24 2.68 -46.90
C ILE A 649 -29.93 2.35 -46.18
N TYR A 650 -28.85 2.32 -46.94
CA TYR A 650 -27.48 2.41 -46.43
C TYR A 650 -27.16 3.85 -46.04
N TYR A 651 -26.39 4.03 -44.97
CA TYR A 651 -25.77 5.31 -44.64
C TYR A 651 -24.35 5.08 -44.13
N PHE A 652 -23.53 6.10 -44.27
CA PHE A 652 -22.16 6.13 -43.77
C PHE A 652 -22.11 6.89 -42.46
N THR A 653 -21.38 6.38 -41.47
CA THR A 653 -21.35 6.96 -40.12
C THR A 653 -20.71 8.34 -40.06
N ASN A 654 -19.86 8.71 -41.02
CA ASN A 654 -19.32 10.06 -41.11
C ASN A 654 -20.36 11.10 -41.55
N ASP A 655 -21.38 10.68 -42.29
CA ASP A 655 -22.44 11.56 -42.81
C ASP A 655 -23.67 11.59 -41.89
N SER A 656 -23.54 11.07 -40.66
CA SER A 656 -24.58 11.05 -39.65
C SER A 656 -24.16 11.81 -38.40
N ASN A 657 -25.13 12.18 -37.55
CA ASN A 657 -24.91 12.81 -36.24
C ASN A 657 -24.23 11.89 -35.21
N GLU A 658 -23.72 10.74 -35.64
CA GLU A 658 -23.13 9.70 -34.80
C GLU A 658 -21.82 9.16 -35.43
N PRO A 659 -20.79 10.01 -35.56
CA PRO A 659 -19.49 9.57 -36.05
C PRO A 659 -18.93 8.48 -35.13
N LEU A 660 -18.33 7.45 -35.73
CA LEU A 660 -17.72 6.34 -35.01
C LEU A 660 -16.20 6.47 -35.01
N VAL A 661 -15.61 6.05 -33.90
CA VAL A 661 -14.17 5.87 -33.75
C VAL A 661 -13.86 4.44 -33.38
N ALA A 662 -12.66 3.96 -33.69
CA ALA A 662 -12.25 2.60 -33.41
C ALA A 662 -10.89 2.47 -32.74
N ILE A 663 -10.77 1.39 -31.97
CA ILE A 663 -9.53 0.92 -31.34
C ILE A 663 -9.38 -0.59 -31.58
N ARG A 664 -8.14 -1.11 -31.49
CA ARG A 664 -7.90 -2.56 -31.53
C ARG A 664 -8.02 -3.13 -30.12
N LYS A 665 -9.05 -3.95 -29.88
CA LYS A 665 -9.30 -4.58 -28.57
C LYS A 665 -9.02 -6.10 -28.67
N PRO A 666 -8.27 -6.70 -27.72
CA PRO A 666 -8.15 -8.16 -27.64
C PRO A 666 -9.50 -8.81 -27.36
N LEU A 667 -9.69 -10.02 -27.88
CA LEU A 667 -10.86 -10.84 -27.53
C LEU A 667 -10.79 -11.24 -26.05
N ASP A 668 -11.93 -11.17 -25.38
CA ASP A 668 -12.10 -11.51 -23.97
C ASP A 668 -13.57 -11.91 -23.72
N ALA A 669 -13.88 -12.34 -22.50
CA ALA A 669 -15.25 -12.71 -22.11
C ALA A 669 -16.26 -11.55 -22.16
N SER A 670 -15.83 -10.30 -22.42
CA SER A 670 -16.76 -9.20 -22.60
C SER A 670 -17.46 -9.23 -23.96
N PHE A 671 -17.01 -10.04 -24.94
CA PHE A 671 -17.59 -10.11 -26.28
C PHE A 671 -18.84 -10.99 -26.34
N ASP A 672 -19.91 -10.53 -25.71
CA ASP A 672 -21.24 -11.11 -25.89
C ASP A 672 -21.82 -10.85 -27.30
N ARG A 673 -22.89 -11.58 -27.65
CA ARG A 673 -23.56 -11.47 -28.96
C ARG A 673 -23.96 -10.04 -29.32
N LYS A 674 -24.42 -9.25 -28.33
CA LYS A 674 -24.84 -7.86 -28.52
C LYS A 674 -23.64 -6.96 -28.86
N LYS A 675 -22.53 -7.08 -28.14
CA LYS A 675 -21.31 -6.31 -28.40
C LYS A 675 -20.63 -6.71 -29.69
N ILE A 676 -20.61 -8.00 -30.04
CA ILE A 676 -20.09 -8.44 -31.33
C ILE A 676 -20.86 -7.75 -32.47
N ASN A 677 -22.19 -7.74 -32.40
CA ASN A 677 -23.04 -7.12 -33.42
C ASN A 677 -22.91 -5.59 -33.49
N THR A 678 -22.83 -4.92 -32.35
CA THR A 678 -22.86 -3.45 -32.28
C THR A 678 -21.49 -2.81 -32.44
N SER A 679 -20.44 -3.45 -31.92
CA SER A 679 -19.14 -2.84 -31.69
C SER A 679 -18.03 -3.43 -32.56
N VAL A 680 -18.16 -4.61 -33.16
CA VAL A 680 -17.16 -5.13 -34.10
C VAL A 680 -17.44 -4.57 -35.49
N SER A 681 -16.52 -3.75 -36.01
CA SER A 681 -16.76 -3.00 -37.25
C SER A 681 -16.70 -3.87 -38.52
N ASP A 682 -15.90 -4.94 -38.48
CA ASP A 682 -15.68 -5.82 -39.63
C ASP A 682 -16.75 -6.92 -39.69
N ALA A 683 -17.46 -7.01 -40.81
CA ALA A 683 -18.57 -7.94 -40.99
C ALA A 683 -18.12 -9.41 -41.09
N GLY A 684 -16.96 -9.67 -41.69
CA GLY A 684 -16.41 -11.04 -41.82
C GLY A 684 -15.95 -11.55 -40.46
N VAL A 685 -15.21 -10.72 -39.71
CA VAL A 685 -14.81 -11.05 -38.34
C VAL A 685 -16.03 -11.23 -37.44
N ARG A 686 -17.03 -10.36 -37.53
CA ARG A 686 -18.27 -10.48 -36.75
C ARG A 686 -18.94 -11.84 -36.97
N LYS A 687 -19.03 -12.28 -38.23
CA LYS A 687 -19.59 -13.58 -38.59
C LYS A 687 -18.84 -14.73 -37.91
N ILE A 688 -17.52 -14.76 -38.02
CA ILE A 688 -16.67 -15.78 -37.41
C ILE A 688 -16.90 -15.83 -35.89
N LEU A 689 -16.88 -14.68 -35.22
CA LEU A 689 -17.07 -14.59 -33.77
C LEU A 689 -18.46 -15.08 -33.32
N LEU A 690 -19.51 -14.76 -34.07
CA LEU A 690 -20.88 -15.20 -33.75
C LEU A 690 -21.04 -16.71 -33.94
N ASN A 691 -20.47 -17.27 -35.00
CA ASN A 691 -20.49 -18.70 -35.26
C ASN A 691 -19.73 -19.45 -34.16
N HIS A 692 -18.56 -18.94 -33.76
CA HIS A 692 -17.78 -19.52 -32.66
C HIS A 692 -18.52 -19.41 -31.33
N LEU A 693 -19.13 -18.26 -31.03
CA LEU A 693 -19.92 -18.08 -29.80
C LEU A 693 -21.11 -19.07 -29.74
N THR A 694 -21.81 -19.25 -30.86
CA THR A 694 -22.91 -20.21 -30.97
C THR A 694 -22.43 -21.66 -30.78
N ALA A 695 -21.25 -22.01 -31.31
CA ALA A 695 -20.64 -23.32 -31.11
C ALA A 695 -20.23 -23.61 -29.64
N ASN A 696 -20.25 -22.60 -28.77
CA ASN A 696 -19.92 -22.69 -27.35
C ASN A 696 -21.11 -22.33 -26.48
N SER A 697 -22.32 -22.72 -26.89
CA SER A 697 -23.56 -22.51 -26.13
C SER A 697 -23.85 -21.05 -25.80
N ASP A 698 -23.42 -20.12 -26.66
CA ASP A 698 -23.52 -18.68 -26.47
C ASP A 698 -22.86 -18.14 -25.18
N ASP A 699 -21.90 -18.89 -24.59
CA ASP A 699 -21.15 -18.46 -23.40
C ASP A 699 -19.82 -17.76 -23.78
N PRO A 700 -19.69 -16.44 -23.59
CA PRO A 700 -18.47 -15.71 -23.91
C PRO A 700 -17.28 -16.07 -23.02
N GLN A 701 -17.50 -16.56 -21.79
CA GLN A 701 -16.41 -16.95 -20.89
C GLN A 701 -15.66 -18.16 -21.44
N ILE A 702 -16.39 -19.10 -22.04
CA ILE A 702 -15.84 -20.30 -22.66
C ILE A 702 -15.34 -19.99 -24.08
N ALA A 703 -16.14 -19.28 -24.88
CA ALA A 703 -15.81 -19.00 -26.27
C ALA A 703 -14.52 -18.17 -26.43
N PHE A 704 -14.30 -17.21 -25.53
CA PHE A 704 -13.17 -16.27 -25.59
C PHE A 704 -12.18 -16.43 -24.44
N SER A 705 -12.10 -17.63 -23.84
CA SER A 705 -10.95 -18.03 -23.01
C SER A 705 -9.69 -18.20 -23.89
N PRO A 706 -8.47 -18.29 -23.32
CA PRO A 706 -7.27 -18.57 -24.09
C PRO A 706 -7.38 -19.84 -24.96
N GLU A 707 -7.99 -20.90 -24.43
CA GLU A 707 -8.25 -22.16 -25.12
C GLU A 707 -9.36 -21.99 -26.16
N GLY A 708 -10.43 -21.27 -25.83
CA GLY A 708 -11.52 -20.96 -26.75
C GLY A 708 -11.06 -20.17 -27.98
N ILE A 709 -10.18 -19.19 -27.80
CA ILE A 709 -9.57 -18.40 -28.89
C ILE A 709 -8.65 -19.28 -29.75
N SER A 710 -7.91 -20.20 -29.14
CA SER A 710 -7.04 -21.13 -29.89
C SER A 710 -7.90 -22.05 -30.78
N ARG A 711 -8.94 -22.66 -30.21
CA ARG A 711 -9.92 -23.48 -30.94
C ARG A 711 -10.61 -22.71 -32.06
N MET A 712 -10.96 -21.45 -31.83
CA MET A 712 -11.56 -20.59 -32.88
C MET A 712 -10.62 -20.43 -34.07
N ASN A 713 -9.33 -20.18 -33.80
CA ASN A 713 -8.34 -19.92 -34.84
C ASN A 713 -7.97 -21.18 -35.62
N GLU A 714 -7.95 -22.35 -34.97
CA GLU A 714 -7.80 -23.65 -35.63
C GLU A 714 -8.97 -23.94 -36.58
N ASN A 715 -10.20 -23.57 -36.19
CA ASN A 715 -11.41 -23.83 -36.96
C ASN A 715 -11.88 -22.63 -37.81
N ILE A 716 -11.02 -21.64 -38.02
CA ILE A 716 -11.43 -20.34 -38.58
C ILE A 716 -12.01 -20.43 -40.00
N ILE A 717 -11.51 -21.39 -40.80
CA ILE A 717 -11.98 -21.65 -42.16
C ILE A 717 -13.43 -22.12 -42.13
N THR A 718 -13.73 -23.10 -41.27
CA THR A 718 -15.09 -23.64 -41.08
C THR A 718 -16.05 -22.56 -40.57
N LEU A 719 -15.58 -21.73 -39.63
CA LEU A 719 -16.36 -20.62 -39.07
C LEU A 719 -16.64 -19.48 -40.07
N ASN A 720 -15.91 -19.45 -41.19
CA ASN A 720 -16.00 -18.45 -42.25
C ASN A 720 -16.51 -19.02 -43.59
N ASP A 721 -17.40 -20.01 -43.55
CA ASP A 721 -17.98 -20.71 -44.72
C ASP A 721 -16.93 -21.29 -45.70
N GLY A 722 -15.83 -21.83 -45.18
CA GLY A 722 -14.77 -22.39 -46.02
C GLY A 722 -13.81 -21.35 -46.59
N LYS A 723 -13.96 -20.06 -46.27
CA LYS A 723 -13.04 -19.01 -46.75
C LYS A 723 -11.87 -18.84 -45.79
N PRO A 724 -10.61 -18.84 -46.28
CA PRO A 724 -9.45 -18.66 -45.42
C PRO A 724 -9.45 -17.27 -44.77
N HIS A 725 -8.99 -17.21 -43.52
CA HIS A 725 -8.81 -15.97 -42.77
C HIS A 725 -7.59 -16.11 -41.85
N GLN A 726 -6.90 -15.00 -41.59
CA GLN A 726 -5.77 -14.98 -40.66
C GLN A 726 -6.24 -15.14 -39.20
N PRO A 727 -5.42 -15.68 -38.28
CA PRO A 727 -5.81 -15.79 -36.88
C PRO A 727 -6.25 -14.45 -36.26
N ILE A 728 -7.32 -14.49 -35.48
CA ILE A 728 -7.95 -13.33 -34.85
C ILE A 728 -7.70 -13.39 -33.34
N TYR A 729 -6.83 -12.49 -32.87
CA TYR A 729 -6.60 -12.26 -31.44
C TYR A 729 -7.14 -10.90 -30.98
N LYS A 730 -7.25 -9.94 -31.91
CA LYS A 730 -7.76 -8.60 -31.66
C LYS A 730 -8.71 -8.19 -32.77
N VAL A 731 -9.74 -7.43 -32.41
CA VAL A 731 -10.74 -6.94 -33.35
C VAL A 731 -10.79 -5.42 -33.35
N ARG A 732 -11.27 -4.86 -34.47
CA ARG A 732 -11.55 -3.43 -34.56
C ARG A 732 -12.86 -3.17 -33.82
N TYR A 733 -12.74 -2.59 -32.64
CA TYR A 733 -13.84 -2.27 -31.74
C TYR A 733 -14.22 -0.79 -31.95
N SER A 734 -15.45 -0.55 -32.41
CA SER A 734 -15.99 0.77 -32.69
C SER A 734 -16.94 1.26 -31.62
N GLU A 735 -16.82 2.54 -31.32
CA GLU A 735 -17.64 3.28 -30.36
C GLU A 735 -18.04 4.64 -30.97
N PRO A 736 -19.11 5.27 -30.45
CA PRO A 736 -19.39 6.66 -30.77
C PRO A 736 -18.21 7.58 -30.41
N LEU A 737 -18.03 8.64 -31.21
CA LEU A 737 -17.04 9.69 -30.96
C LEU A 737 -17.28 10.34 -29.59
N GLY A 738 -18.52 10.72 -29.29
CA GLY A 738 -18.91 11.30 -27.99
C GLY A 738 -18.04 12.50 -27.60
N LEU A 739 -17.55 12.51 -26.36
CA LEU A 739 -16.68 13.56 -25.80
C LEU A 739 -15.19 13.41 -26.17
N LYS A 740 -14.83 12.47 -27.06
CA LYS A 740 -13.43 12.28 -27.48
C LYS A 740 -13.01 13.46 -28.36
N PHE A 741 -11.82 13.99 -28.12
CA PHE A 741 -11.30 15.15 -28.83
C PHE A 741 -10.08 14.78 -29.68
N GLN A 742 -9.88 15.52 -30.77
CA GLN A 742 -8.79 15.27 -31.70
C GLN A 742 -7.45 15.76 -31.14
N ILE A 743 -6.39 14.98 -31.35
CA ILE A 743 -5.01 15.38 -31.09
C ILE A 743 -4.22 15.43 -32.40
N GLY A 744 -3.61 16.59 -32.64
CA GLY A 744 -2.81 16.87 -33.83
C GLY A 744 -3.65 16.92 -35.11
N THR A 745 -2.97 16.94 -36.25
CA THR A 745 -3.59 17.09 -37.58
C THR A 745 -4.02 15.76 -38.21
N LYS A 746 -3.65 14.61 -37.63
CA LYS A 746 -3.78 13.27 -38.25
C LYS A 746 -5.03 12.47 -37.85
N GLY A 747 -6.14 13.12 -37.49
CA GLY A 747 -7.43 12.42 -37.25
C GLY A 747 -7.43 11.38 -36.11
N LYS A 748 -6.54 11.53 -35.13
CA LYS A 748 -6.50 10.70 -33.91
C LYS A 748 -7.36 11.34 -32.84
N PHE A 749 -8.22 10.54 -32.21
CA PHE A 749 -9.11 10.99 -31.15
C PHE A 749 -8.74 10.31 -29.84
N VAL A 750 -8.84 11.04 -28.74
CA VAL A 750 -8.55 10.52 -27.41
C VAL A 750 -9.67 10.85 -26.45
N GLU A 751 -9.75 10.08 -25.38
CA GLU A 751 -10.64 10.36 -24.27
C GLU A 751 -9.88 11.13 -23.19
N ALA A 752 -10.54 12.06 -22.52
CA ALA A 752 -9.98 12.73 -21.35
C ALA A 752 -9.52 11.70 -20.30
N ALA A 753 -8.38 11.96 -19.65
CA ALA A 753 -7.90 11.05 -18.61
C ALA A 753 -8.87 11.05 -17.42
N LYS A 754 -9.04 9.90 -16.77
CA LYS A 754 -9.90 9.80 -15.58
C LYS A 754 -9.34 10.69 -14.46
N GLY A 755 -10.24 11.31 -13.69
CA GLY A 755 -9.86 12.16 -12.53
C GLY A 755 -9.23 13.51 -12.90
N THR A 756 -9.45 13.99 -14.14
CA THR A 756 -8.96 15.29 -14.61
C THR A 756 -9.94 16.43 -14.40
N ASN A 757 -11.22 16.12 -14.15
CA ASN A 757 -12.23 17.09 -13.79
C ASN A 757 -11.99 17.56 -12.35
N LEU A 758 -11.17 18.61 -12.21
CA LEU A 758 -10.78 19.15 -10.91
C LEU A 758 -11.78 20.17 -10.37
N TYR A 759 -12.63 20.74 -11.21
CA TYR A 759 -13.55 21.80 -10.81
C TYR A 759 -14.99 21.46 -11.16
N PHE A 760 -15.83 21.48 -10.14
CA PHE A 760 -17.29 21.42 -10.23
C PHE A 760 -17.85 22.77 -9.81
N ALA A 761 -18.45 23.47 -10.76
CA ALA A 761 -19.03 24.79 -10.58
C ALA A 761 -20.46 24.68 -10.10
N ILE A 762 -20.79 25.41 -9.04
CA ILE A 762 -22.15 25.60 -8.55
C ILE A 762 -22.48 27.07 -8.77
N TYR A 763 -23.44 27.34 -9.65
CA TYR A 763 -23.94 28.69 -9.90
C TYR A 763 -25.27 28.87 -9.16
N LYS A 764 -25.67 30.12 -8.92
CA LYS A 764 -26.95 30.46 -8.30
C LYS A 764 -27.69 31.47 -9.17
N SER A 765 -28.95 31.19 -9.46
CA SER A 765 -29.84 32.12 -10.17
C SER A 765 -30.27 33.26 -9.24
N PHE A 766 -30.88 34.30 -9.82
CA PHE A 766 -31.52 35.37 -9.05
C PHE A 766 -32.66 34.86 -8.16
N SER A 767 -33.39 33.82 -8.59
CA SER A 767 -34.46 33.17 -7.81
C SER A 767 -33.93 32.28 -6.67
N GLY A 768 -32.62 32.06 -6.59
CA GLY A 768 -31.98 31.28 -5.55
C GLY A 768 -31.73 29.81 -5.87
N GLU A 769 -32.12 29.36 -7.06
CA GLU A 769 -31.90 27.98 -7.53
C GLU A 769 -30.44 27.74 -7.95
N ARG A 770 -29.89 26.57 -7.58
CA ARG A 770 -28.52 26.18 -7.94
C ARG A 770 -28.47 25.48 -9.30
N SER A 771 -27.54 25.89 -10.16
CA SER A 771 -27.18 25.21 -11.41
C SER A 771 -25.79 24.60 -11.30
N TYR A 772 -25.49 23.57 -12.11
CA TYR A 772 -24.31 22.71 -11.93
C TYR A 772 -23.56 22.47 -13.23
N GLN A 773 -22.23 22.57 -13.19
CA GLN A 773 -21.39 22.29 -14.35
C GLN A 773 -20.04 21.70 -13.95
N THR A 774 -19.64 20.59 -14.56
CA THR A 774 -18.26 20.08 -14.48
C THR A 774 -17.41 20.75 -15.55
N ILE A 775 -16.29 21.37 -15.17
CA ILE A 775 -15.43 22.11 -16.12
C ILE A 775 -14.33 21.19 -16.69
N PRO A 776 -14.25 21.00 -18.02
CA PRO A 776 -13.21 20.17 -18.65
C PRO A 776 -11.80 20.72 -18.45
N LEU A 777 -10.81 19.83 -18.24
CA LEU A 777 -9.42 20.23 -17.95
C LEU A 777 -8.79 21.12 -19.04
N ASN A 778 -9.08 20.87 -20.32
CA ASN A 778 -8.57 21.67 -21.43
C ASN A 778 -9.05 23.13 -21.35
N MET A 779 -10.32 23.34 -21.00
CA MET A 779 -10.89 24.67 -20.80
C MET A 779 -10.21 25.38 -19.62
N VAL A 780 -10.00 24.66 -18.50
CA VAL A 780 -9.29 25.22 -17.34
C VAL A 780 -7.85 25.61 -17.69
N ILE A 781 -7.14 24.79 -18.45
CA ILE A 781 -5.77 25.06 -18.87
C ILE A 781 -5.70 26.34 -19.71
N GLU A 782 -6.57 26.49 -20.70
CA GLU A 782 -6.59 27.68 -21.56
C GLU A 782 -6.93 28.95 -20.76
N ARG A 783 -7.93 28.88 -19.87
CA ARG A 783 -8.26 30.01 -18.98
C ARG A 783 -7.08 30.42 -18.10
N LEU A 784 -6.41 29.45 -17.46
CA LEU A 784 -5.25 29.72 -16.60
C LEU A 784 -4.05 30.27 -17.39
N LYS A 785 -3.84 29.86 -18.65
CA LYS A 785 -2.81 30.44 -19.51
C LYS A 785 -3.10 31.92 -19.85
N GLN A 786 -4.38 32.26 -19.99
CA GLN A 786 -4.87 33.62 -20.24
C GLN A 786 -4.91 34.50 -18.97
N GLY A 787 -4.60 33.94 -17.79
CA GLY A 787 -4.67 34.65 -16.51
C GLY A 787 -6.10 34.79 -15.95
N LEU A 788 -7.06 34.06 -16.51
CA LEU A 788 -8.46 34.01 -16.06
C LEU A 788 -8.64 32.98 -14.93
N PRO A 789 -9.70 33.11 -14.10
CA PRO A 789 -10.03 32.10 -13.10
C PRO A 789 -10.33 30.74 -13.76
N PRO A 790 -10.07 29.61 -13.06
CA PRO A 790 -10.19 28.27 -13.64
C PRO A 790 -11.61 27.92 -14.09
N VAL A 791 -12.61 28.55 -13.48
CA VAL A 791 -14.05 28.39 -13.76
C VAL A 791 -14.60 29.73 -14.25
N PRO A 792 -15.55 29.76 -15.20
CA PRO A 792 -16.27 30.97 -15.58
C PRO A 792 -17.01 31.61 -14.40
N GLU A 793 -17.03 32.94 -14.33
CA GLU A 793 -17.85 33.66 -13.34
C GLU A 793 -19.35 33.50 -13.58
N GLN A 794 -19.75 33.21 -14.82
CA GLN A 794 -21.15 32.99 -15.22
C GLN A 794 -21.31 31.74 -16.08
N ASP A 795 -22.45 31.06 -15.92
CA ASP A 795 -22.84 29.96 -16.79
C ASP A 795 -23.45 30.47 -18.12
N GLU A 796 -23.74 29.56 -19.06
CA GLU A 796 -24.34 29.89 -20.37
C GLU A 796 -25.72 30.58 -20.26
N LYS A 797 -26.36 30.52 -19.08
CA LYS A 797 -27.66 31.15 -18.80
C LYS A 797 -27.51 32.48 -18.03
N GLY A 798 -26.29 32.93 -17.76
CA GLY A 798 -26.01 34.16 -17.02
C GLY A 798 -26.13 34.02 -15.49
N ASN A 799 -26.21 32.80 -14.94
CA ASN A 799 -26.21 32.61 -13.48
C ASN A 799 -24.81 32.85 -12.92
N ASN A 800 -24.70 33.50 -11.76
CA ASN A 800 -23.42 33.82 -11.15
C ASN A 800 -22.84 32.63 -10.38
N LEU A 801 -21.52 32.47 -10.42
CA LEU A 801 -20.80 31.44 -9.70
C LEU A 801 -20.95 31.65 -8.18
N LEU A 802 -21.47 30.64 -7.48
CA LEU A 802 -21.62 30.67 -6.03
C LEU A 802 -20.34 30.20 -5.34
N PHE A 803 -19.83 29.04 -5.76
CA PHE A 803 -18.53 28.50 -5.36
C PHE A 803 -18.14 27.33 -6.27
N THR A 804 -16.89 26.89 -6.15
CA THR A 804 -16.38 25.70 -6.84
C THR A 804 -16.04 24.61 -5.85
N LEU A 805 -16.29 23.36 -6.22
CA LEU A 805 -15.84 22.19 -5.49
C LEU A 805 -14.81 21.40 -6.31
N SER A 806 -13.76 20.96 -5.65
CA SER A 806 -12.70 20.12 -6.17
C SER A 806 -12.62 18.82 -5.38
N PRO A 807 -12.02 17.75 -5.94
CA PRO A 807 -11.74 16.55 -5.17
C PRO A 807 -10.95 16.88 -3.90
N ASN A 808 -11.40 16.33 -2.78
CA ASN A 808 -10.96 16.57 -1.39
C ASN A 808 -11.49 17.84 -0.71
N ASP A 809 -12.26 18.70 -1.40
CA ASP A 809 -12.97 19.79 -0.73
C ASP A 809 -13.99 19.25 0.26
N LEU A 810 -14.08 19.92 1.41
CA LEU A 810 -15.02 19.58 2.46
C LEU A 810 -16.22 20.52 2.40
N VAL A 811 -17.39 19.95 2.64
CA VAL A 811 -18.64 20.69 2.70
C VAL A 811 -19.42 20.27 3.94
N TYR A 812 -20.06 21.23 4.58
CA TYR A 812 -21.04 21.00 5.63
C TYR A 812 -22.42 20.91 5.01
N VAL A 813 -23.25 19.99 5.49
CA VAL A 813 -24.65 19.83 5.08
C VAL A 813 -25.53 20.28 6.24
N PRO A 814 -26.15 21.47 6.16
CA PRO A 814 -26.97 21.98 7.26
C PRO A 814 -28.19 21.09 7.55
N THR A 815 -28.72 21.15 8.76
CA THR A 815 -30.01 20.54 9.13
C THR A 815 -31.18 21.36 8.56
N PRO A 816 -32.39 20.79 8.48
CA PRO A 816 -33.59 21.56 8.10
C PRO A 816 -33.78 22.83 8.95
N ASP A 817 -33.58 22.74 10.26
CA ASP A 817 -33.70 23.86 11.20
C ASP A 817 -32.64 24.95 10.94
N GLU A 818 -31.40 24.56 10.59
CA GLU A 818 -30.34 25.50 10.22
C GLU A 818 -30.61 26.19 8.88
N LEU A 819 -31.25 25.48 7.94
CA LEU A 819 -31.66 26.06 6.65
C LEU A 819 -32.80 27.06 6.82
N GLU A 820 -33.76 26.78 7.69
CA GLU A 820 -34.90 27.65 7.96
C GLU A 820 -34.49 28.90 8.76
N SER A 821 -33.70 28.72 9.82
CA SER A 821 -33.19 29.83 10.63
C SER A 821 -32.09 30.63 9.95
N GLY A 822 -31.36 30.04 8.99
CA GLY A 822 -30.18 30.62 8.38
C GLY A 822 -28.96 30.70 9.31
N ILE A 823 -29.03 30.09 10.50
CA ILE A 823 -28.00 30.11 11.53
C ILE A 823 -27.46 28.69 11.70
N ILE A 824 -26.14 28.52 11.60
CA ILE A 824 -25.47 27.23 11.83
C ILE A 824 -25.18 27.09 13.32
N SER A 825 -25.49 25.92 13.87
CA SER A 825 -25.23 25.62 15.28
C SER A 825 -23.74 25.41 15.53
N GLU A 826 -23.21 26.04 16.58
CA GLU A 826 -21.83 25.85 17.03
C GLU A 826 -21.79 25.04 18.33
N PRO A 827 -20.90 24.03 18.46
CA PRO A 827 -19.94 23.59 17.46
C PRO A 827 -20.60 22.82 16.31
N ILE A 828 -20.07 23.00 15.09
CA ILE A 828 -20.52 22.28 13.88
C ILE A 828 -20.55 20.76 14.11
N ASP A 829 -21.63 20.11 13.68
CA ASP A 829 -21.72 18.65 13.71
C ASP A 829 -20.81 18.01 12.65
N ASN A 830 -19.70 17.44 13.12
CA ASN A 830 -18.73 16.73 12.28
C ASN A 830 -19.33 15.55 11.51
N SER A 831 -20.43 14.95 11.98
CA SER A 831 -21.10 13.84 11.31
C SER A 831 -21.73 14.25 9.97
N ARG A 832 -22.01 15.55 9.81
CA ARG A 832 -22.60 16.17 8.61
C ARG A 832 -21.57 16.82 7.69
N ILE A 833 -20.28 16.52 7.89
CA ILE A 833 -19.20 16.98 7.01
C ILE A 833 -18.89 15.90 5.96
N TYR A 834 -18.94 16.31 4.70
CA TYR A 834 -18.71 15.45 3.55
C TYR A 834 -17.53 15.94 2.71
N LYS A 835 -16.76 14.98 2.20
CA LYS A 835 -15.66 15.19 1.26
C LYS A 835 -16.13 14.96 -0.17
N MET A 836 -15.92 15.94 -1.04
CA MET A 836 -16.12 15.79 -2.48
C MET A 836 -15.08 14.82 -3.06
N VAL A 837 -15.55 13.82 -3.81
CA VAL A 837 -14.69 12.76 -4.39
C VAL A 837 -14.55 12.89 -5.89
N SER A 838 -15.64 13.18 -6.60
CA SER A 838 -15.64 13.30 -8.06
C SER A 838 -16.92 13.95 -8.58
N ALA A 839 -16.90 14.45 -9.81
CA ALA A 839 -18.09 14.93 -10.49
C ALA A 839 -18.12 14.47 -11.96
N THR A 840 -19.34 14.31 -12.49
CA THR A 840 -19.60 13.98 -13.89
C THR A 840 -20.81 14.79 -14.34
N GLU A 841 -20.63 15.61 -15.38
CA GLU A 841 -21.67 16.51 -15.91
C GLU A 841 -22.29 17.39 -14.81
N LYS A 842 -23.55 17.10 -14.41
CA LYS A 842 -24.31 17.82 -13.38
C LYS A 842 -24.36 17.08 -12.03
N ARG A 843 -23.71 15.91 -11.93
CA ARG A 843 -23.69 15.06 -10.74
C ARG A 843 -22.39 15.26 -9.98
N CYS A 844 -22.49 15.35 -8.66
CA CYS A 844 -21.35 15.52 -7.76
C CYS A 844 -21.44 14.48 -6.66
N TYR A 845 -20.31 13.81 -6.42
CA TYR A 845 -20.22 12.65 -5.54
C TYR A 845 -19.36 12.96 -4.33
N PHE A 846 -19.82 12.51 -3.17
CA PHE A 846 -19.26 12.78 -1.86
C PHE A 846 -19.11 11.50 -1.04
N ILE A 847 -18.37 11.58 0.06
CA ILE A 847 -18.37 10.59 1.15
C ILE A 847 -18.24 11.32 2.49
N PRO A 848 -18.76 10.80 3.61
CA PRO A 848 -18.51 11.38 4.93
C PRO A 848 -17.00 11.54 5.19
N ALA A 849 -16.58 12.68 5.74
CA ALA A 849 -15.18 13.08 5.79
C ALA A 849 -14.29 12.12 6.59
N GLN A 850 -14.84 11.43 7.59
CA GLN A 850 -14.15 10.42 8.38
C GLN A 850 -13.86 9.12 7.61
N ILE A 851 -14.58 8.84 6.52
CA ILE A 851 -14.50 7.54 5.84
C ILE A 851 -13.28 7.48 4.91
N ALA A 852 -12.49 6.42 5.11
CA ALA A 852 -11.33 6.11 4.29
C ALA A 852 -11.65 5.10 3.18
N TYR A 853 -12.36 4.02 3.53
CA TYR A 853 -12.78 2.97 2.61
C TYR A 853 -14.20 2.49 2.92
N PRO A 854 -14.97 2.07 1.90
CA PRO A 854 -16.21 1.36 2.13
C PRO A 854 -15.94 0.00 2.81
N ILE A 855 -16.87 -0.45 3.64
CA ILE A 855 -16.86 -1.78 4.26
C ILE A 855 -17.17 -2.83 3.19
N GLU A 856 -18.20 -2.57 2.38
CA GLU A 856 -18.60 -3.42 1.27
C GLU A 856 -18.76 -2.59 0.00
N ASN A 857 -18.04 -2.97 -1.05
CA ASN A 857 -18.04 -2.26 -2.31
C ASN A 857 -19.37 -2.43 -3.05
N GLY A 858 -19.95 -1.34 -3.50
CA GLY A 858 -21.18 -1.27 -4.29
C GLY A 858 -22.45 -1.21 -3.45
N ILE A 859 -22.36 -1.50 -2.15
CA ILE A 859 -23.52 -1.68 -1.27
C ILE A 859 -23.57 -0.60 -0.17
N GLU A 860 -22.49 -0.35 0.58
CA GLU A 860 -22.55 0.57 1.73
C GLU A 860 -23.01 2.00 1.38
N PHE A 861 -22.71 2.44 0.16
CA PHE A 861 -23.13 3.73 -0.38
C PHE A 861 -23.96 3.55 -1.64
N ASN A 862 -23.30 3.49 -2.80
CA ASN A 862 -23.91 3.16 -4.08
C ASN A 862 -22.96 2.27 -4.89
N ALA A 863 -23.38 1.86 -6.10
CA ALA A 863 -22.58 1.06 -7.02
C ALA A 863 -21.19 1.68 -7.35
N LEU A 864 -21.01 2.98 -7.14
CA LEU A 864 -19.75 3.72 -7.35
C LEU A 864 -18.97 3.98 -6.05
N ASN A 865 -19.42 3.45 -4.90
CA ASN A 865 -18.89 3.67 -3.55
C ASN A 865 -18.90 5.13 -3.07
N LYS A 866 -19.88 5.92 -3.51
CA LYS A 866 -19.99 7.35 -3.22
C LYS A 866 -21.45 7.77 -3.01
N LEU A 867 -21.68 9.00 -2.60
CA LEU A 867 -22.99 9.54 -2.29
C LEU A 867 -23.31 10.80 -3.10
N GLU A 868 -24.55 10.93 -3.56
CA GLU A 868 -25.10 12.22 -4.03
C GLU A 868 -26.03 12.86 -2.99
N PHE A 869 -26.60 12.00 -2.14
CA PHE A 869 -27.48 12.36 -1.04
C PHE A 869 -26.78 12.05 0.27
N ALA A 870 -27.00 12.88 1.29
CA ALA A 870 -26.53 12.63 2.63
C ALA A 870 -27.14 11.32 3.15
N LEU A 871 -26.54 10.76 4.20
CA LEU A 871 -27.07 9.54 4.83
C LEU A 871 -28.47 9.74 5.43
N THR A 872 -28.85 10.99 5.63
CA THR A 872 -30.17 11.46 6.08
C THR A 872 -31.15 11.76 4.93
N GLY A 873 -30.72 11.61 3.67
CA GLY A 873 -31.57 11.68 2.47
C GLY A 873 -31.53 12.99 1.67
N GLU A 874 -30.96 14.07 2.21
CA GLU A 874 -30.91 15.38 1.56
C GLU A 874 -29.90 15.42 0.41
N SER A 875 -30.19 16.18 -0.66
CA SER A 875 -29.23 16.34 -1.76
C SER A 875 -28.06 17.24 -1.35
N ILE A 876 -26.86 16.65 -1.21
CA ILE A 876 -25.67 17.34 -0.68
C ILE A 876 -25.37 18.59 -1.50
N LYS A 877 -25.23 18.47 -2.83
CA LYS A 877 -24.87 19.60 -3.69
C LYS A 877 -25.87 20.77 -3.65
N SER A 878 -27.14 20.49 -3.34
CA SER A 878 -28.21 21.48 -3.34
C SER A 878 -28.17 22.39 -2.11
N ILE A 879 -27.73 21.87 -0.96
CA ILE A 879 -27.77 22.61 0.31
C ILE A 879 -26.40 22.82 0.96
N CYS A 880 -25.36 22.13 0.49
CA CYS A 880 -24.07 22.18 1.14
C CYS A 880 -23.41 23.57 1.12
N ILE A 881 -22.57 23.79 2.13
CA ILE A 881 -21.75 24.99 2.34
C ILE A 881 -20.29 24.56 2.35
N PRO A 882 -19.41 25.14 1.51
CA PRO A 882 -18.00 24.79 1.52
C PRO A 882 -17.33 25.24 2.82
N ILE A 883 -16.50 24.37 3.37
CA ILE A 883 -15.76 24.64 4.61
C ILE A 883 -14.26 24.50 4.36
N LYS A 884 -13.47 25.32 5.07
CA LYS A 884 -12.02 25.24 5.05
C LYS A 884 -11.53 24.81 6.42
N ILE A 885 -10.74 23.75 6.43
CA ILE A 885 -10.14 23.20 7.64
C ILE A 885 -8.63 23.44 7.58
N ASP A 886 -8.06 23.94 8.67
CA ASP A 886 -6.61 24.07 8.79
C ASP A 886 -5.92 22.71 9.10
N ARG A 887 -4.61 22.71 9.37
CA ARG A 887 -3.89 21.45 9.70
C ARG A 887 -4.25 20.90 11.08
N LEU A 888 -4.75 21.73 11.98
CA LEU A 888 -5.09 21.35 13.34
C LEU A 888 -6.56 20.93 13.47
N GLY A 889 -7.33 21.02 12.39
CA GLY A 889 -8.74 20.64 12.38
C GLY A 889 -9.70 21.79 12.69
N ASN A 890 -9.23 23.04 12.79
CA ASN A 890 -10.12 24.17 13.04
C ASN A 890 -10.91 24.50 11.76
N ILE A 891 -12.23 24.63 11.89
CA ILE A 891 -13.15 24.83 10.78
C ILE A 891 -13.41 26.33 10.60
N SER A 892 -13.40 26.77 9.34
CA SER A 892 -13.84 28.10 8.93
C SER A 892 -14.84 27.96 7.78
N LEU A 893 -16.03 28.54 7.94
CA LEU A 893 -17.05 28.57 6.90
C LEU A 893 -16.64 29.54 5.81
N LEU A 894 -16.64 29.09 4.56
CA LEU A 894 -16.42 29.97 3.42
C LEU A 894 -17.74 30.68 3.11
N THR A 895 -17.93 31.86 3.69
CA THR A 895 -19.07 32.72 3.31
C THR A 895 -18.91 33.18 1.86
N THR A 896 -20.05 33.30 1.18
CA THR A 896 -20.23 33.60 -0.26
C THR A 896 -19.58 34.89 -0.78
N LYS A 897 -18.87 35.65 0.06
CA LYS A 897 -18.16 36.88 -0.31
C LYS A 897 -16.65 36.72 -0.55
N THR A 898 -16.09 35.52 -0.39
CA THR A 898 -14.63 35.31 -0.35
C THR A 898 -14.05 34.34 -1.40
N LEU A 899 -14.70 34.22 -2.55
CA LEU A 899 -14.12 33.58 -3.74
C LEU A 899 -14.10 34.55 -4.93
#